data_AF-A0A372N9B4-F1
#
_entry.id   AF-A0A372N9B4-F1
#
_cell.length_a   1.000
_cell.length_b   1.000
_cell.length_c   1.000
_cell.angle_alpha   90.00
_cell.angle_beta   90.00
_cell.angle_gamma   90.00
#
_symmetry.space_group_name_H-M   'P 1'
#
loop_
_entity.id
_entity.type
_entity.pdbx_description
1 polymer ?
#
loop_
_entity_poly.entity_id
_entity_poly.type
_entity_poly.pdbx_seq_one_letter_code
_entity_poly.pdbx_strand_id
1 'polypeptide(L)'
;MKIVRLLLLLCASLCLVAPAHARTVLEQYLPAAAASDLVPGAEGFGSIREDLAVAPVLKRGQTVAWVFMTSDFVGTTGYSGKPIHTLVAIGTDARIVGVKLVKHSEPIVLIGIPEAKVNALVASYAGLDIVAEAKSGGTGHEVDIISGATVTVMVIDDSIVRSGLKVARALGLGGLAPEADAAGPRFEIDRDAAGPTDWAEAEGDGTLRRLTLDVAQVNAAFAEHPDERARDRSITEAPQTTFIDMQAALVSVPAIGKTLLGPAQDANLRSWLKEGENAIAVVGRGLYSFKGSGYVRGGIFDRIVLIQDDVSVRFRDRDHRRLGGIALVGAPEFSEMDMFRIPAGLGFDPARPFRIQLLAQREVGPIEKVFHTFDLGYQLPQRYLRAIAPPVQQDAVASPQEEVSAQADLWKRIWRDSKLKIVVLTAMLVVLTGVFFFQTYAVKNAKGFYIFRIVFLTFTLIFLGWYANAQLSVVNLMALFGSLVNGFSWQAFLLDPLTFILWFAVAAALLFWGRGAYCGWLCPFGALQELTNQIARKLRIPQWTLPWGLHERLWPVKYMIFLGLFGVSLMSVEQAEHLAEIEPFKTAIILKFIRAWPFVAYAVALLVAGLFVERFYCRYLCPLGAALAIPARMRMFDWLKRYHECGNPCQTCAIQCPVQAIHKTGEINPNECINCLHCQVLYQSTTVCPVVIKKMKSRAKLAASPGGPVPEPAARV
;
A
#
# COMPACT_ATOMS: atom_id res chain seq x y z
N MET A 1 -44.89 -25.76 14.73
CA MET A 1 -43.89 -26.81 15.07
C MET A 1 -42.79 -27.03 14.02
N LYS A 2 -43.07 -26.98 12.70
CA LYS A 2 -42.03 -27.16 11.66
C LYS A 2 -40.97 -26.04 11.61
N ILE A 3 -41.37 -24.80 11.88
CA ILE A 3 -40.47 -23.62 11.88
C ILE A 3 -39.47 -23.66 13.05
N VAL A 4 -39.90 -24.14 14.22
CA VAL A 4 -39.05 -24.23 15.42
C VAL A 4 -37.98 -25.33 15.26
N ARG A 5 -38.32 -26.47 14.63
CA ARG A 5 -37.33 -27.50 14.28
C ARG A 5 -36.32 -27.02 13.23
N LEU A 6 -36.76 -26.21 12.25
CA LEU A 6 -35.86 -25.62 11.26
C LEU A 6 -34.90 -24.62 11.90
N LEU A 7 -35.38 -23.79 12.84
CA LEU A 7 -34.54 -22.86 13.63
C LEU A 7 -33.55 -23.59 14.53
N LEU A 8 -33.94 -24.70 15.17
CA LEU A 8 -33.04 -25.50 16.01
C LEU A 8 -31.95 -26.21 15.19
N LEU A 9 -32.27 -26.69 13.99
CA LEU A 9 -31.28 -27.26 13.06
C LEU A 9 -30.35 -26.18 12.49
N LEU A 10 -30.85 -24.98 12.22
CA LEU A 10 -30.03 -23.84 11.77
C LEU A 10 -29.07 -23.40 12.88
N CYS A 11 -29.55 -23.27 14.12
CA CYS A 11 -28.71 -22.94 15.27
C CYS A 11 -27.66 -24.03 15.57
N ALA A 12 -28.00 -25.32 15.39
CA ALA A 12 -27.03 -26.40 15.55
C ALA A 12 -25.95 -26.38 14.46
N SER A 13 -26.28 -25.94 13.23
CA SER A 13 -25.29 -25.77 12.15
C SER A 13 -24.39 -24.54 12.31
N LEU A 14 -24.86 -23.50 13.01
CA LEU A 14 -24.09 -22.29 13.33
C LEU A 14 -23.02 -22.52 14.42
N CYS A 15 -23.12 -23.60 15.19
CA CYS A 15 -22.14 -23.95 16.22
C CYS A 15 -20.94 -24.77 15.71
N LEU A 16 -20.87 -25.08 14.40
CA LEU A 16 -19.80 -25.89 13.79
C LEU A 16 -18.78 -25.07 12.98
N VAL A 17 -18.75 -23.75 13.13
CA VAL A 17 -17.78 -22.89 12.42
C VAL A 17 -16.42 -23.01 13.10
N ALA A 18 -15.52 -23.79 12.49
CA ALA A 18 -14.10 -23.79 12.84
C ALA A 18 -13.47 -22.42 12.48
N PRO A 19 -12.50 -21.93 13.28
CA PRO A 19 -11.83 -20.66 13.01
C PRO A 19 -11.01 -20.74 11.70
N ALA A 20 -11.19 -19.78 10.80
CA ALA A 20 -10.35 -19.62 9.62
C ALA A 20 -9.11 -18.78 10.00
N HIS A 21 -7.92 -19.39 9.93
CA HIS A 21 -6.65 -18.70 10.15
C HIS A 21 -6.31 -17.76 8.98
N ALA A 22 -5.73 -16.60 9.27
CA ALA A 22 -5.22 -15.67 8.27
C ALA A 22 -4.08 -16.31 7.46
N ARG A 23 -4.15 -16.27 6.12
CA ARG A 23 -3.13 -16.87 5.24
C ARG A 23 -1.78 -16.15 5.37
N THR A 24 -0.72 -16.92 5.51
CA THR A 24 0.67 -16.42 5.53
C THR A 24 1.12 -15.96 4.14
N VAL A 25 2.14 -15.11 4.05
CA VAL A 25 2.72 -14.71 2.75
C VAL A 25 3.37 -15.92 2.07
N LEU A 26 3.92 -16.86 2.83
CA LEU A 26 4.40 -18.14 2.33
C LEU A 26 3.29 -18.91 1.59
N GLU A 27 2.09 -19.03 2.16
CA GLU A 27 0.95 -19.68 1.49
C GLU A 27 0.60 -19.05 0.14
N GLN A 28 0.80 -17.74 0.00
CA GLN A 28 0.52 -17.02 -1.25
C GLN A 28 1.54 -17.35 -2.34
N TYR A 29 2.84 -17.44 -2.02
CA TYR A 29 3.90 -17.53 -3.04
C TYR A 29 4.50 -18.94 -3.20
N LEU A 30 4.34 -19.83 -2.23
CA LEU A 30 4.87 -21.20 -2.29
C LEU A 30 4.33 -22.00 -3.49
N PRO A 31 3.04 -21.90 -3.90
CA PRO A 31 2.53 -22.64 -5.06
C PRO A 31 3.18 -22.25 -6.40
N ALA A 32 3.68 -21.01 -6.50
CA ALA A 32 4.33 -20.49 -7.71
C ALA A 32 5.84 -20.78 -7.75
N ALA A 33 6.42 -21.31 -6.66
CA ALA A 33 7.83 -21.64 -6.57
C ALA A 33 8.08 -23.12 -6.90
N ALA A 34 9.19 -23.42 -7.57
CA ALA A 34 9.67 -24.79 -7.72
C ALA A 34 10.70 -25.11 -6.63
N ALA A 35 10.55 -26.24 -5.94
CA ALA A 35 11.50 -26.66 -4.91
C ALA A 35 12.92 -26.86 -5.45
N SER A 36 13.04 -27.29 -6.70
CA SER A 36 14.32 -27.45 -7.41
C SER A 36 15.09 -26.15 -7.62
N ASP A 37 14.39 -25.00 -7.65
CA ASP A 37 15.03 -23.69 -7.82
C ASP A 37 15.74 -23.22 -6.55
N LEU A 38 15.30 -23.71 -5.38
CA LEU A 38 15.85 -23.35 -4.07
C LEU A 38 16.82 -24.39 -3.55
N VAL A 39 16.50 -25.68 -3.74
CA VAL A 39 17.29 -26.80 -3.24
C VAL A 39 17.57 -27.76 -4.40
N PRO A 40 18.83 -27.89 -4.83
CA PRO A 40 19.19 -28.77 -5.93
C PRO A 40 18.75 -30.23 -5.73
N GLY A 41 17.90 -30.70 -6.64
CA GLY A 41 17.36 -32.05 -6.63
C GLY A 41 16.24 -32.30 -5.61
N ALA A 42 15.59 -31.26 -5.09
CA ALA A 42 14.32 -31.39 -4.37
C ALA A 42 13.17 -31.73 -5.34
N GLU A 43 12.24 -32.56 -4.88
CA GLU A 43 11.10 -33.07 -5.67
C GLU A 43 9.84 -32.23 -5.44
N GLY A 44 9.73 -31.53 -4.30
CA GLY A 44 8.58 -30.67 -4.00
C GLY A 44 8.63 -30.09 -2.58
N PHE A 45 7.58 -29.35 -2.23
CA PHE A 45 7.33 -28.87 -0.87
C PHE A 45 6.24 -29.72 -0.21
N GLY A 46 6.32 -29.95 1.09
CA GLY A 46 5.23 -30.52 1.89
C GLY A 46 4.27 -29.46 2.40
N SER A 47 3.35 -29.86 3.28
CA SER A 47 2.36 -28.96 3.87
C SER A 47 3.02 -27.91 4.77
N ILE A 48 2.52 -26.68 4.70
CA ILE A 48 2.88 -25.62 5.65
C ILE A 48 2.43 -26.04 7.05
N ARG A 49 3.28 -25.80 8.05
CA ARG A 49 2.98 -26.11 9.45
C ARG A 49 1.88 -25.20 9.98
N GLU A 50 1.05 -25.74 10.89
CA GLU A 50 -0.05 -24.98 11.51
C GLU A 50 0.45 -23.98 12.56
N ASP A 51 1.60 -24.26 13.18
CA ASP A 51 2.17 -23.47 14.28
C ASP A 51 3.19 -22.42 13.82
N LEU A 52 3.74 -22.56 12.61
CA LEU A 52 4.79 -21.70 12.08
C LEU A 52 4.67 -21.59 10.55
N ALA A 53 4.84 -20.38 10.01
CA ALA A 53 4.77 -20.10 8.57
C ALA A 53 5.97 -20.68 7.78
N VAL A 54 6.13 -22.00 7.80
CA VAL A 54 7.23 -22.75 7.16
C VAL A 54 6.69 -24.03 6.52
N ALA A 55 7.31 -24.46 5.41
CA ALA A 55 7.01 -25.74 4.76
C ALA A 55 8.27 -26.61 4.65
N PRO A 56 8.18 -27.94 4.74
CA PRO A 56 9.33 -28.81 4.50
C PRO A 56 9.63 -28.90 3.00
N VAL A 57 10.90 -28.89 2.63
CA VAL A 57 11.39 -29.19 1.28
C VAL A 57 11.73 -30.68 1.22
N LEU A 58 11.12 -31.40 0.30
CA LEU A 58 11.18 -32.85 0.23
C LEU A 58 12.12 -33.33 -0.90
N LYS A 59 12.95 -34.32 -0.57
CA LYS A 59 13.77 -35.07 -1.52
C LYS A 59 13.67 -36.55 -1.20
N ARG A 60 13.14 -37.37 -2.11
CA ARG A 60 12.86 -38.79 -1.91
C ARG A 60 11.97 -39.05 -0.68
N GLY A 61 11.02 -38.16 -0.43
CA GLY A 61 10.09 -38.24 0.71
C GLY A 61 10.69 -37.85 2.07
N GLN A 62 11.95 -37.41 2.15
CA GLN A 62 12.56 -36.90 3.38
C GLN A 62 12.69 -35.38 3.37
N THR A 63 12.47 -34.75 4.51
CA THR A 63 12.69 -33.30 4.68
C THR A 63 14.17 -33.00 4.70
N VAL A 64 14.65 -32.30 3.68
CA VAL A 64 16.06 -31.89 3.54
C VAL A 64 16.30 -30.43 3.94
N ALA A 65 15.27 -29.60 3.89
CA ALA A 65 15.31 -28.20 4.31
C ALA A 65 13.89 -27.74 4.70
N TRP A 66 13.79 -26.55 5.27
CA TRP A 66 12.55 -25.84 5.55
C TRP A 66 12.53 -24.55 4.76
N VAL A 67 11.44 -24.27 4.06
CA VAL A 67 11.26 -23.05 3.28
C VAL A 67 10.32 -22.10 4.00
N PHE A 68 10.64 -20.81 3.95
CA PHE A 68 9.86 -19.75 4.57
C PHE A 68 10.03 -18.42 3.84
N MET A 69 9.09 -17.50 4.06
CA MET A 69 9.14 -16.15 3.51
C MET A 69 9.68 -15.19 4.56
N THR A 70 10.70 -14.40 4.24
CA THR A 70 11.30 -13.46 5.20
C THR A 70 10.28 -12.48 5.80
N SER A 71 9.34 -12.01 4.97
CA SER A 71 8.30 -11.06 5.38
C SER A 71 7.26 -11.60 6.36
N ASP A 72 7.13 -12.93 6.51
CA ASP A 72 6.24 -13.53 7.53
C ASP A 72 6.85 -13.45 8.93
N PHE A 73 8.17 -13.26 9.03
CA PHE A 73 8.91 -13.26 10.30
C PHE A 73 9.49 -11.88 10.64
N VAL A 74 9.82 -11.09 9.62
CA VAL A 74 10.52 -9.81 9.76
C VAL A 74 9.95 -8.79 8.77
N GLY A 75 9.43 -7.67 9.29
CA GLY A 75 8.80 -6.61 8.51
C GLY A 75 9.76 -5.53 7.99
N THR A 76 11.06 -5.82 7.83
CA THR A 76 12.04 -4.82 7.40
C THR A 76 11.67 -4.29 6.00
N THR A 77 11.60 -2.98 5.85
CA THR A 77 11.15 -2.33 4.60
C THR A 77 12.26 -1.48 3.98
N GLY A 78 12.40 -1.58 2.65
CA GLY A 78 13.37 -0.81 1.89
C GLY A 78 12.93 0.63 1.61
N TYR A 79 13.53 1.25 0.59
CA TYR A 79 13.28 2.64 0.22
C TYR A 79 11.81 2.87 -0.16
N SER A 80 11.13 1.85 -0.70
CA SER A 80 9.72 1.95 -1.07
C SER A 80 8.75 1.91 0.11
N GLY A 81 9.24 1.64 1.34
CA GLY A 81 8.39 1.44 2.51
C GLY A 81 7.49 0.21 2.42
N LYS A 82 7.82 -0.75 1.56
CA LYS A 82 7.16 -2.06 1.44
C LYS A 82 8.15 -3.17 1.80
N PRO A 83 7.68 -4.32 2.32
CA PRO A 83 8.55 -5.47 2.56
C PRO A 83 9.17 -5.98 1.26
N ILE A 84 10.38 -6.51 1.35
CA ILE A 84 11.04 -7.25 0.27
C ILE A 84 10.82 -8.73 0.55
N HIS A 85 10.12 -9.40 -0.35
CA HIS A 85 9.76 -10.81 -0.20
C HIS A 85 10.87 -11.69 -0.77
N THR A 86 11.61 -12.36 0.10
CA THR A 86 12.61 -13.37 -0.26
C THR A 86 12.19 -14.71 0.32
N LEU A 87 12.19 -15.74 -0.54
CA LEU A 87 11.91 -17.12 -0.16
C LEU A 87 13.24 -17.79 0.18
N VAL A 88 13.37 -18.25 1.42
CA VAL A 88 14.61 -18.79 1.98
C VAL A 88 14.40 -20.25 2.32
N ALA A 89 15.32 -21.12 1.92
CA ALA A 89 15.39 -22.51 2.34
C ALA A 89 16.54 -22.69 3.33
N ILE A 90 16.24 -23.22 4.53
CA ILE A 90 17.20 -23.50 5.60
C ILE A 90 17.30 -25.00 5.88
N GLY A 91 18.52 -25.53 5.93
CA GLY A 91 18.81 -26.92 6.23
C GLY A 91 18.55 -27.27 7.69
N THR A 92 18.51 -28.57 8.01
CA THR A 92 18.31 -29.05 9.39
C THR A 92 19.47 -28.70 10.33
N ASP A 93 20.64 -28.40 9.76
CA ASP A 93 21.84 -27.90 10.41
C ASP A 93 21.86 -26.37 10.58
N ALA A 94 20.74 -25.69 10.28
CA ALA A 94 20.60 -24.23 10.29
C ALA A 94 21.53 -23.50 9.30
N ARG A 95 21.93 -24.14 8.20
CA ARG A 95 22.57 -23.44 7.06
C ARG A 95 21.55 -23.04 6.01
N ILE A 96 21.68 -21.86 5.43
CA ILE A 96 20.86 -21.48 4.29
C ILE A 96 21.26 -22.34 3.09
N VAL A 97 20.32 -23.05 2.48
CA VAL A 97 20.54 -23.92 1.32
C VAL A 97 20.30 -23.18 0.01
N GLY A 98 19.37 -22.21 0.02
CA GLY A 98 19.09 -21.38 -1.15
C GLY A 98 18.15 -20.24 -0.82
N VAL A 99 18.26 -19.16 -1.58
CA VAL A 99 17.39 -17.99 -1.45
C VAL A 99 16.95 -17.51 -2.83
N LYS A 100 15.68 -17.13 -2.94
CA LYS A 100 15.10 -16.58 -4.17
C LYS A 100 14.38 -15.28 -3.85
N LEU A 101 14.70 -14.23 -4.60
CA LEU A 101 13.91 -13.00 -4.57
C LEU A 101 12.56 -13.25 -5.26
N VAL A 102 11.48 -13.07 -4.52
CA VAL A 102 10.11 -13.32 -5.03
C VAL A 102 9.48 -12.03 -5.51
N LYS A 103 9.60 -10.96 -4.72
CA LYS A 103 8.97 -9.67 -5.03
C LYS A 103 9.60 -8.53 -4.26
N HIS A 104 9.88 -7.43 -4.95
CA HIS A 104 10.32 -6.18 -4.32
C HIS A 104 9.63 -4.97 -4.99
N SER A 105 9.77 -3.78 -4.40
CA SER A 105 9.24 -2.52 -4.96
C SER A 105 10.26 -1.38 -4.91
N GLU A 106 11.54 -1.72 -4.87
CA GLU A 106 12.66 -0.79 -4.67
C GLU A 106 12.93 0.08 -5.91
N PRO A 107 12.72 1.41 -5.85
CA PRO A 107 12.79 2.29 -7.02
C PRO A 107 14.16 2.29 -7.72
N ILE A 108 15.25 2.15 -6.97
CA ILE A 108 16.61 2.20 -7.53
C ILE A 108 16.94 0.93 -8.35
N VAL A 109 16.39 -0.21 -7.94
CA VAL A 109 16.49 -1.48 -8.69
C VAL A 109 15.56 -1.47 -9.91
N LEU A 110 14.41 -0.78 -9.82
CA LEU A 110 13.47 -0.69 -10.94
C LEU A 110 13.91 0.29 -12.05
N ILE A 111 14.85 1.20 -11.78
CA ILE A 111 15.23 2.28 -12.71
C ILE A 111 16.71 2.21 -13.15
N GLY A 112 17.62 1.74 -12.28
CA GLY A 112 19.07 1.94 -12.51
C GLY A 112 19.96 0.69 -12.39
N ILE A 113 19.55 -0.37 -11.69
CA ILE A 113 20.39 -1.56 -11.46
C ILE A 113 19.72 -2.79 -12.08
N PRO A 114 20.43 -3.60 -12.89
CA PRO A 114 19.85 -4.81 -13.47
C PRO A 114 19.35 -5.78 -12.39
N GLU A 115 18.11 -6.24 -12.52
CA GLU A 115 17.47 -7.19 -11.58
C GLU A 115 18.29 -8.48 -11.42
N ALA A 116 18.97 -8.93 -12.49
CA ALA A 116 19.89 -10.06 -12.45
C ALA A 116 21.02 -9.91 -11.41
N LYS A 117 21.52 -8.69 -11.17
CA LYS A 117 22.54 -8.45 -10.13
C LYS A 117 21.98 -8.62 -8.73
N VAL A 118 20.75 -8.17 -8.49
CA VAL A 118 20.08 -8.33 -7.20
C VAL A 118 19.72 -9.80 -6.96
N ASN A 119 19.28 -10.52 -7.99
CA ASN A 119 19.04 -11.96 -7.90
C ASN A 119 20.33 -12.75 -7.62
N ALA A 120 21.46 -12.37 -8.23
CA ALA A 120 22.76 -12.99 -7.98
C ALA A 120 23.23 -12.76 -6.53
N LEU A 121 23.07 -11.53 -6.03
CA LEU A 121 23.33 -11.19 -4.63
C LEU A 121 22.45 -12.00 -3.67
N VAL A 122 21.15 -12.10 -3.93
CA VAL A 122 20.25 -12.89 -3.09
C VAL A 122 20.67 -14.36 -3.09
N ALA A 123 21.06 -14.90 -4.25
CA ALA A 123 21.54 -16.27 -4.36
C ALA A 123 22.86 -16.53 -3.61
N SER A 124 23.71 -15.51 -3.40
CA SER A 124 24.99 -15.68 -2.69
C SER A 124 24.85 -15.95 -1.20
N TYR A 125 23.65 -15.77 -0.62
CA TYR A 125 23.33 -16.16 0.76
C TYR A 125 23.24 -17.67 0.96
N ALA A 126 23.22 -18.46 -0.11
CA ALA A 126 23.33 -19.92 -0.02
C ALA A 126 24.69 -20.32 0.60
N GLY A 127 24.65 -21.11 1.67
CA GLY A 127 25.80 -21.52 2.46
C GLY A 127 25.96 -20.79 3.80
N LEU A 128 25.20 -19.71 4.03
CA LEU A 128 25.28 -18.91 5.26
C LEU A 128 24.92 -19.74 6.51
N ASP A 129 25.74 -19.64 7.55
CA ASP A 129 25.58 -20.36 8.81
C ASP A 129 24.81 -19.52 9.84
N ILE A 130 23.53 -19.83 10.05
CA ILE A 130 22.68 -19.08 10.98
C ILE A 130 23.09 -19.31 12.44
N VAL A 131 23.76 -20.41 12.78
CA VAL A 131 24.28 -20.64 14.13
C VAL A 131 25.46 -19.72 14.43
N ALA A 132 26.33 -19.51 13.43
CA ALA A 132 27.41 -18.53 13.54
C ALA A 132 26.86 -17.11 13.68
N GLU A 133 25.85 -16.77 12.87
CA GLU A 133 25.15 -15.47 12.98
C GLU A 133 24.49 -15.27 14.35
N ALA A 134 23.89 -16.31 14.94
CA ALA A 134 23.31 -16.21 16.28
C ALA A 134 24.36 -15.82 17.33
N LYS A 135 25.59 -16.33 17.19
CA LYS A 135 26.71 -16.05 18.12
C LYS A 135 27.33 -14.68 17.92
N SER A 136 27.37 -14.19 16.68
CA SER A 136 27.86 -12.84 16.33
C SER A 136 26.76 -11.77 16.40
N GLY A 137 25.54 -12.14 16.78
CA GLY A 137 24.39 -11.23 16.82
C GLY A 137 23.90 -10.77 15.44
N GLY A 138 24.15 -11.52 14.38
CA GLY A 138 23.69 -11.23 13.01
C GLY A 138 24.66 -10.40 12.18
N THR A 139 25.96 -10.40 12.52
CA THR A 139 27.03 -9.69 11.79
C THR A 139 28.21 -10.58 11.44
N GLY A 140 28.02 -11.90 11.46
CA GLY A 140 29.12 -12.86 11.30
C GLY A 140 29.62 -12.98 9.86
N HIS A 141 28.87 -12.47 8.89
CA HIS A 141 29.15 -12.59 7.47
C HIS A 141 29.23 -11.23 6.81
N GLU A 142 29.94 -11.20 5.69
CA GLU A 142 30.12 -10.00 4.89
C GLU A 142 28.99 -9.82 3.88
N VAL A 143 28.56 -8.58 3.73
CA VAL A 143 27.49 -8.20 2.81
C VAL A 143 28.11 -7.61 1.55
N ASP A 144 27.93 -8.27 0.42
CA ASP A 144 28.35 -7.74 -0.88
C ASP A 144 27.40 -6.62 -1.34
N ILE A 145 27.90 -5.39 -1.37
CA ILE A 145 27.08 -4.20 -1.59
C ILE A 145 27.10 -3.78 -3.06
N ILE A 146 25.91 -3.77 -3.68
CA ILE A 146 25.72 -3.19 -5.01
C ILE A 146 25.75 -1.67 -4.91
N SER A 147 26.68 -1.04 -5.62
CA SER A 147 26.79 0.42 -5.70
C SER A 147 25.47 1.07 -6.11
N GLY A 148 25.03 2.07 -5.33
CA GLY A 148 23.74 2.76 -5.53
C GLY A 148 22.51 2.04 -4.94
N ALA A 149 22.63 0.79 -4.47
CA ALA A 149 21.54 0.04 -3.81
C ALA A 149 21.91 -0.43 -2.39
N THR A 150 22.89 0.20 -1.74
CA THR A 150 23.36 -0.17 -0.40
C THR A 150 22.23 -0.39 0.59
N VAL A 151 21.25 0.52 0.65
CA VAL A 151 20.11 0.39 1.57
C VAL A 151 19.25 -0.83 1.27
N THR A 152 18.95 -1.07 -0.01
CA THR A 152 18.15 -2.21 -0.45
C THR A 152 18.84 -3.53 -0.13
N VAL A 153 20.15 -3.62 -0.42
CA VAL A 153 20.97 -4.79 -0.10
C VAL A 153 20.97 -5.07 1.40
N MET A 154 21.22 -4.04 2.20
CA MET A 154 21.26 -4.17 3.66
C MET A 154 19.90 -4.52 4.30
N VAL A 155 18.78 -4.22 3.63
CA VAL A 155 17.46 -4.65 4.08
C VAL A 155 17.19 -6.11 3.73
N ILE A 156 17.64 -6.56 2.57
CA ILE A 156 17.53 -7.96 2.15
C ILE A 156 18.36 -8.84 3.10
N ASP A 157 19.59 -8.41 3.37
CA ASP A 157 20.52 -9.01 4.32
C ASP A 157 19.87 -9.25 5.71
N ASP A 158 19.47 -8.15 6.36
CA ASP A 158 18.79 -8.14 7.65
C ASP A 158 17.54 -9.04 7.62
N SER A 159 16.77 -8.98 6.53
CA SER A 159 15.56 -9.78 6.39
C SER A 159 15.89 -11.28 6.37
N ILE A 160 16.91 -11.71 5.62
CA ILE A 160 17.31 -13.12 5.48
C ILE A 160 17.87 -13.66 6.79
N VAL A 161 18.83 -12.97 7.39
CA VAL A 161 19.52 -13.43 8.61
C VAL A 161 18.54 -13.59 9.76
N ARG A 162 17.67 -12.60 9.96
CA ARG A 162 16.80 -12.53 11.15
C ARG A 162 15.61 -13.45 11.08
N SER A 163 14.98 -13.54 9.90
CA SER A 163 13.94 -14.54 9.69
C SER A 163 14.52 -15.95 9.75
N GLY A 164 15.74 -16.17 9.23
CA GLY A 164 16.51 -17.41 9.40
C GLY A 164 16.73 -17.76 10.86
N LEU A 165 17.16 -16.81 11.69
CA LEU A 165 17.34 -17.00 13.14
C LEU A 165 16.03 -17.38 13.84
N LYS A 166 14.93 -16.65 13.56
CA LYS A 166 13.61 -16.93 14.12
C LYS A 166 13.14 -18.33 13.78
N VAL A 167 13.25 -18.71 12.51
CA VAL A 167 12.85 -20.04 12.02
C VAL A 167 13.74 -21.12 12.61
N ALA A 168 15.07 -20.92 12.63
CA ALA A 168 16.00 -21.90 13.20
C ALA A 168 15.74 -22.16 14.68
N ARG A 169 15.49 -21.11 15.47
CA ARG A 169 15.13 -21.23 16.90
C ARG A 169 13.78 -21.91 17.10
N ALA A 170 12.76 -21.49 16.34
CA ALA A 170 11.42 -22.06 16.45
C ALA A 170 11.38 -23.55 16.06
N LEU A 171 12.23 -23.97 15.12
CA LEU A 171 12.33 -25.35 14.64
C LEU A 171 13.40 -26.19 15.35
N GLY A 172 14.20 -25.60 16.25
CA GLY A 172 15.28 -26.32 16.94
C GLY A 172 16.49 -26.67 16.05
N LEU A 173 16.69 -25.96 14.93
CA LEU A 173 17.70 -26.30 13.92
C LEU A 173 19.10 -25.91 14.40
N GLY A 174 20.11 -26.73 14.07
CA GLY A 174 21.50 -26.44 14.42
C GLY A 174 21.79 -26.32 15.93
N GLY A 175 20.90 -26.83 16.79
CA GLY A 175 21.00 -26.71 18.26
C GLY A 175 20.56 -25.36 18.82
N LEU A 176 19.94 -24.50 18.00
CA LEU A 176 19.34 -23.24 18.46
C LEU A 176 17.99 -23.53 19.13
N ALA A 177 17.84 -23.13 20.39
CA ALA A 177 16.57 -23.24 21.11
C ALA A 177 15.75 -21.94 20.96
N PRO A 178 14.41 -22.01 21.05
CA PRO A 178 13.59 -20.83 21.32
C PRO A 178 14.17 -20.11 22.55
N GLU A 179 14.35 -18.79 22.48
CA GLU A 179 14.68 -18.04 23.69
C GLU A 179 13.55 -18.26 24.68
N ALA A 180 13.81 -19.02 25.74
CA ALA A 180 12.88 -19.09 26.86
C ALA A 180 12.66 -17.64 27.32
N ASP A 181 11.39 -17.23 27.42
CA ASP A 181 11.03 -16.02 28.18
C ASP A 181 11.87 -16.04 29.44
N ALA A 182 12.77 -15.07 29.58
CA ALA A 182 13.72 -15.07 30.68
C ALA A 182 12.90 -15.25 31.97
N ALA A 183 13.11 -16.36 32.68
CA ALA A 183 12.45 -16.68 33.95
C ALA A 183 12.94 -15.76 35.08
N GLY A 184 13.29 -14.52 34.75
CA GLY A 184 13.64 -13.45 35.65
C GLY A 184 12.46 -12.47 35.84
N PRO A 185 12.56 -11.58 36.83
CA PRO A 185 11.59 -10.52 37.02
C PRO A 185 11.44 -9.69 35.75
N ARG A 186 10.20 -9.42 35.31
CA ARG A 186 9.95 -8.44 34.25
C ARG A 186 10.16 -7.05 34.84
N PHE A 187 10.88 -6.20 34.12
CA PHE A 187 11.17 -4.83 34.56
C PHE A 187 10.34 -3.83 33.75
N GLU A 188 9.78 -2.82 34.42
CA GLU A 188 9.19 -1.64 33.79
C GLU A 188 10.03 -0.40 34.05
N ILE A 189 9.86 0.63 33.23
CA ILE A 189 10.51 1.93 33.46
C ILE A 189 9.89 2.57 34.71
N ASP A 190 10.74 2.87 35.70
CA ASP A 190 10.37 3.71 36.83
C ASP A 190 10.24 5.17 36.36
N ARG A 191 9.00 5.66 36.36
CA ARG A 191 8.68 7.03 35.93
C ARG A 191 9.05 8.09 36.97
N ASP A 192 9.25 7.68 38.23
CA ASP A 192 9.56 8.57 39.35
C ASP A 192 11.06 8.61 39.68
N ALA A 193 11.88 7.86 38.92
CA ALA A 193 13.33 7.85 39.07
C ALA A 193 13.96 9.25 38.89
N ALA A 194 15.02 9.53 39.64
CA ALA A 194 15.81 10.74 39.49
C ALA A 194 16.75 10.65 38.27
N GLY A 195 16.87 11.73 37.50
CA GLY A 195 17.85 11.84 36.42
C GLY A 195 19.26 12.16 36.94
N PRO A 196 20.31 12.03 36.11
CA PRO A 196 21.67 12.40 36.50
C PRO A 196 21.78 13.89 36.80
N THR A 197 22.68 14.25 37.70
CA THR A 197 22.95 15.64 38.10
C THR A 197 23.89 16.36 37.14
N ASP A 198 24.89 15.65 36.61
CA ASP A 198 25.84 16.18 35.63
C ASP A 198 26.24 15.13 34.58
N TRP A 199 27.00 15.56 33.58
CA TRP A 199 27.44 14.69 32.47
C TRP A 199 28.37 13.57 32.93
N ALA A 200 29.20 13.82 33.94
CA ALA A 200 30.15 12.83 34.46
C ALA A 200 29.42 11.69 35.19
N GLU A 201 28.39 12.01 35.96
CA GLU A 201 27.49 11.03 36.58
C GLU A 201 26.81 10.19 35.50
N ALA A 202 26.23 10.84 34.48
CA ALA A 202 25.52 10.15 33.41
C ALA A 202 26.41 9.17 32.62
N GLU A 203 27.68 9.52 32.35
CA GLU A 203 28.64 8.59 31.75
C GLU A 203 29.03 7.45 32.71
N GLY A 204 29.23 7.76 34.00
CA GLY A 204 29.68 6.82 35.02
C GLY A 204 28.63 5.76 35.38
N ASP A 205 27.37 6.15 35.52
CA ASP A 205 26.28 5.24 35.88
C ASP A 205 25.65 4.51 34.68
N GLY A 206 25.98 4.94 33.46
CA GLY A 206 25.51 4.32 32.23
C GLY A 206 24.20 4.83 31.66
N THR A 207 23.71 5.96 32.16
CA THR A 207 22.66 6.74 31.50
C THR A 207 23.10 7.17 30.10
N LEU A 208 24.38 7.51 29.95
CA LEU A 208 25.06 7.71 28.68
C LEU A 208 26.05 6.56 28.45
N ARG A 209 26.04 6.03 27.23
CA ARG A 209 27.08 5.10 26.77
C ARG A 209 27.85 5.72 25.62
N ARG A 210 29.16 5.46 25.60
CA ARG A 210 30.11 6.10 24.70
C ARG A 210 30.88 5.05 23.89
N LEU A 211 31.01 5.33 22.59
CA LEU A 211 31.87 4.62 21.64
C LEU A 211 32.88 5.64 21.12
N THR A 212 34.14 5.45 21.43
CA THR A 212 35.23 6.28 20.91
C THR A 212 36.16 5.41 20.09
N LEU A 213 36.36 5.81 18.83
CA LEU A 213 37.26 5.16 17.89
C LEU A 213 38.29 6.18 17.41
N ASP A 214 39.55 5.79 17.39
CA ASP A 214 40.63 6.51 16.73
C ASP A 214 40.93 5.95 15.33
N VAL A 215 41.76 6.67 14.58
CA VAL A 215 42.17 6.27 13.23
C VAL A 215 42.92 4.94 13.24
N ALA A 216 43.71 4.66 14.27
CA ALA A 216 44.46 3.40 14.40
C ALA A 216 43.53 2.19 14.50
N GLN A 217 42.52 2.26 15.36
CA GLN A 217 41.52 1.20 15.56
C GLN A 217 40.72 0.93 14.29
N VAL A 218 40.32 1.96 13.57
CA VAL A 218 39.59 1.80 12.30
C VAL A 218 40.50 1.21 11.23
N ASN A 219 41.74 1.69 11.11
CA ASN A 219 42.69 1.12 10.17
C ASN A 219 43.01 -0.35 10.47
N ALA A 220 43.12 -0.73 11.75
CA ALA A 220 43.31 -2.12 12.16
C ALA A 220 42.09 -3.00 11.79
N ALA A 221 40.87 -2.53 12.05
CA ALA A 221 39.64 -3.25 11.71
C ALA A 221 39.51 -3.53 10.20
N PHE A 222 39.85 -2.55 9.36
CA PHE A 222 39.87 -2.74 7.90
C PHE A 222 41.12 -3.49 7.39
N ALA A 223 42.16 -3.68 8.21
CA ALA A 223 43.34 -4.44 7.82
C ALA A 223 43.03 -5.95 7.72
N GLU A 224 42.06 -6.42 8.49
CA GLU A 224 41.57 -7.81 8.52
C GLU A 224 40.49 -8.07 7.46
N HIS A 225 40.10 -7.04 6.68
CA HIS A 225 39.06 -7.14 5.66
C HIS A 225 39.56 -7.96 4.44
N PRO A 226 38.75 -8.87 3.86
CA PRO A 226 39.13 -9.73 2.74
C PRO A 226 39.47 -8.98 1.44
N ASP A 227 38.82 -7.84 1.20
CA ASP A 227 39.18 -6.95 0.08
C ASP A 227 40.51 -6.23 0.37
N GLU A 228 41.57 -6.60 -0.36
CA GLU A 228 42.90 -6.00 -0.22
C GLU A 228 42.90 -4.48 -0.41
N ARG A 229 41.99 -3.94 -1.23
CA ARG A 229 41.86 -2.49 -1.45
C ARG A 229 41.44 -1.73 -0.21
N ALA A 230 40.74 -2.40 0.71
CA ALA A 230 40.42 -1.85 2.03
C ALA A 230 41.71 -1.51 2.79
N ARG A 231 42.77 -2.31 2.63
CA ARG A 231 44.07 -2.10 3.28
C ARG A 231 44.85 -0.97 2.62
N ASP A 232 44.82 -0.93 1.30
CA ASP A 232 45.55 0.07 0.49
C ASP A 232 45.00 1.50 0.64
N ARG A 233 43.71 1.63 0.96
CA ARG A 233 43.01 2.91 1.16
C ARG A 233 42.86 3.26 2.65
N SER A 234 43.92 3.08 3.43
CA SER A 234 43.94 3.43 4.85
C SER A 234 43.76 4.94 5.07
N ILE A 235 43.18 5.29 6.23
CA ILE A 235 42.99 6.67 6.66
C ILE A 235 44.37 7.25 7.02
N THR A 236 44.71 8.42 6.47
CA THR A 236 46.06 9.00 6.49
C THR A 236 46.35 9.93 7.66
N GLU A 237 45.32 10.32 8.40
CA GLU A 237 45.38 11.15 9.58
C GLU A 237 46.19 10.46 10.70
N ALA A 238 46.63 11.24 11.70
CA ALA A 238 47.47 10.69 12.76
C ALA A 238 46.74 9.56 13.50
N PRO A 239 47.42 8.47 13.91
CA PRO A 239 46.79 7.29 14.50
C PRO A 239 45.87 7.59 15.70
N GLN A 240 46.26 8.56 16.52
CA GLN A 240 45.55 9.03 17.71
C GLN A 240 44.43 10.04 17.42
N THR A 241 44.23 10.44 16.16
CA THR A 241 43.15 11.36 15.80
C THR A 241 41.81 10.66 16.02
N THR A 242 40.89 11.36 16.70
CA THR A 242 39.53 10.85 16.94
C THR A 242 38.79 10.68 15.62
N PHE A 243 38.56 9.42 15.24
CA PHE A 243 37.73 9.10 14.09
C PHE A 243 36.27 9.43 14.41
N ILE A 244 35.76 8.90 15.52
CA ILE A 244 34.44 9.27 16.03
C ILE A 244 34.39 9.10 17.55
N ASP A 245 33.72 10.03 18.22
CA ASP A 245 33.33 9.97 19.61
C ASP A 245 31.82 10.12 19.67
N MET A 246 31.13 8.98 19.72
CA MET A 246 29.67 8.85 19.64
C MET A 246 29.11 8.46 21.00
N GLN A 247 28.06 9.13 21.45
CA GLN A 247 27.36 8.78 22.69
C GLN A 247 25.87 8.65 22.47
N ALA A 248 25.23 7.79 23.25
CA ALA A 248 23.79 7.57 23.20
C ALA A 248 23.14 7.47 24.58
N ALA A 249 21.89 7.97 24.65
CA ALA A 249 21.01 7.86 25.82
C ALA A 249 19.56 7.60 25.40
N LEU A 250 18.83 6.81 26.19
CA LEU A 250 17.41 6.55 25.98
C LEU A 250 16.55 7.68 26.57
N VAL A 251 16.36 8.75 25.80
CA VAL A 251 15.65 9.97 26.24
C VAL A 251 14.14 9.81 26.38
N SER A 252 13.55 8.69 25.90
CA SER A 252 12.15 8.37 26.22
C SER A 252 11.91 8.06 27.70
N VAL A 253 12.96 7.75 28.47
CA VAL A 253 12.87 7.64 29.94
C VAL A 253 12.69 9.05 30.52
N PRO A 254 11.59 9.34 31.23
CA PRO A 254 11.24 10.71 31.65
C PRO A 254 12.34 11.42 32.44
N ALA A 255 13.04 10.69 33.31
CA ALA A 255 14.14 11.18 34.13
C ALA A 255 15.33 11.65 33.27
N ILE A 256 15.69 10.86 32.25
CA ILE A 256 16.79 11.13 31.31
C ILE A 256 16.39 12.26 30.37
N GLY A 257 15.19 12.19 29.75
CA GLY A 257 14.70 13.22 28.83
C GLY A 257 14.67 14.61 29.46
N LYS A 258 14.14 14.73 30.68
CA LYS A 258 14.03 16.00 31.40
C LYS A 258 15.39 16.63 31.76
N THR A 259 16.36 15.81 32.18
CA THR A 259 17.68 16.28 32.62
C THR A 259 18.62 16.53 31.44
N LEU A 260 18.64 15.64 30.45
CA LEU A 260 19.52 15.73 29.28
C LEU A 260 19.08 16.80 28.28
N LEU A 261 17.78 16.86 27.98
CA LEU A 261 17.23 17.77 26.95
C LEU A 261 16.78 19.12 27.54
N GLY A 262 16.48 19.15 28.83
CA GLY A 262 15.88 20.31 29.50
C GLY A 262 14.37 20.43 29.27
N PRO A 263 13.67 21.30 30.02
CA PRO A 263 12.20 21.29 30.10
C PRO A 263 11.49 21.54 28.76
N ALA A 264 12.01 22.47 27.95
CA ALA A 264 11.39 22.84 26.68
C ALA A 264 11.54 21.72 25.63
N GLN A 265 12.73 21.13 25.52
CA GLN A 265 12.99 20.08 24.55
C GLN A 265 12.38 18.74 24.97
N ASP A 266 12.28 18.44 26.28
CA ASP A 266 11.53 17.30 26.81
C ASP A 266 10.02 17.43 26.49
N ALA A 267 9.43 18.62 26.62
CA ALA A 267 8.04 18.85 26.20
C ALA A 267 7.86 18.63 24.68
N ASN A 268 8.82 19.08 23.87
CA ASN A 268 8.83 18.83 22.43
C ASN A 268 8.98 17.34 22.09
N LEU A 269 9.76 16.58 22.88
CA LEU A 269 9.90 15.13 22.75
C LEU A 269 8.56 14.44 23.06
N ARG A 270 7.93 14.76 24.19
CA ARG A 270 6.66 14.15 24.61
C ARG A 270 5.52 14.44 23.66
N SER A 271 5.49 15.62 23.02
CA SER A 271 4.50 15.93 21.98
C SER A 271 4.76 15.20 20.65
N TRP A 272 5.99 14.74 20.43
CA TRP A 272 6.38 14.02 19.21
C TRP A 272 6.16 12.51 19.32
N LEU A 273 6.40 11.93 20.50
CA LEU A 273 6.18 10.51 20.76
C LEU A 273 4.71 10.19 20.97
N LYS A 274 4.25 9.12 20.33
CA LYS A 274 2.95 8.50 20.59
C LYS A 274 3.11 7.38 21.63
N GLU A 275 1.98 6.88 22.11
CA GLU A 275 1.94 5.74 23.02
C GLU A 275 2.68 4.52 22.43
N GLY A 276 3.59 3.92 23.22
CA GLY A 276 4.44 2.80 22.81
C GLY A 276 5.68 3.16 21.97
N GLU A 277 5.86 4.42 21.56
CA GLU A 277 7.06 4.88 20.84
C GLU A 277 8.17 5.24 21.83
N ASN A 278 9.43 4.91 21.49
CA ASN A 278 10.61 5.24 22.27
C ASN A 278 11.51 6.23 21.51
N ALA A 279 12.49 6.82 22.19
CA ALA A 279 13.46 7.71 21.55
C ALA A 279 14.84 7.60 22.16
N ILE A 280 15.85 7.60 21.31
CA ILE A 280 17.27 7.72 21.70
C ILE A 280 17.80 9.08 21.25
N ALA A 281 18.65 9.69 22.06
CA ALA A 281 19.52 10.77 21.64
C ALA A 281 20.87 10.17 21.26
N VAL A 282 21.44 10.61 20.14
CA VAL A 282 22.79 10.27 19.70
C VAL A 282 23.53 11.57 19.44
N VAL A 283 24.69 11.71 20.07
CA VAL A 283 25.58 12.87 19.93
C VAL A 283 26.95 12.39 19.47
N GLY A 284 27.63 13.20 18.68
CA GLY A 284 28.85 12.78 17.99
C GLY A 284 29.80 13.93 17.67
N ARG A 285 31.10 13.62 17.69
CA ARG A 285 32.19 14.50 17.22
C ARG A 285 33.33 13.67 16.65
N GLY A 286 34.16 14.26 15.81
CA GLY A 286 35.30 13.60 15.17
C GLY A 286 35.32 13.80 13.66
N LEU A 287 36.20 13.05 12.98
CA LEU A 287 36.31 13.07 11.51
C LEU A 287 35.12 12.42 10.81
N TYR A 288 34.50 11.43 11.44
CA TYR A 288 33.44 10.62 10.87
C TYR A 288 32.08 10.96 11.49
N SER A 289 31.07 11.09 10.62
CA SER A 289 29.70 11.42 11.01
C SER A 289 28.85 10.15 11.12
N PHE A 290 28.04 10.04 12.16
CA PHE A 290 27.07 8.94 12.29
C PHE A 290 25.83 9.13 11.39
N LYS A 291 25.68 10.29 10.74
CA LYS A 291 24.48 10.60 9.94
C LYS A 291 24.49 10.04 8.52
N GLY A 292 25.67 9.83 7.95
CA GLY A 292 25.79 9.36 6.57
C GLY A 292 26.05 10.44 5.53
N SER A 293 26.35 10.00 4.30
CA SER A 293 26.48 10.87 3.12
C SER A 293 25.14 11.12 2.40
N GLY A 294 24.07 10.42 2.78
CA GLY A 294 22.77 10.43 2.11
C GLY A 294 21.69 11.33 2.73
N TYR A 295 22.03 12.27 3.62
CA TYR A 295 21.01 13.11 4.29
C TYR A 295 20.34 14.10 3.31
N VAL A 296 19.24 13.65 2.71
CA VAL A 296 18.27 14.43 1.94
C VAL A 296 16.86 14.17 2.49
N ARG A 297 15.91 15.09 2.26
CA ARG A 297 14.49 14.87 2.63
C ARG A 297 14.00 13.56 1.96
N GLY A 298 13.49 12.63 2.76
CA GLY A 298 13.10 11.27 2.37
C GLY A 298 14.20 10.20 2.50
N GLY A 299 15.40 10.56 2.96
CA GLY A 299 16.54 9.66 3.13
C GLY A 299 16.51 8.83 4.43
N ILE A 300 17.45 7.90 4.52
CA ILE A 300 17.70 7.11 5.73
C ILE A 300 19.04 7.49 6.35
N PHE A 301 19.21 7.19 7.64
CA PHE A 301 20.51 7.21 8.30
C PHE A 301 21.19 5.87 8.01
N ASP A 302 22.14 5.89 7.08
CA ASP A 302 22.79 4.68 6.53
C ASP A 302 23.96 4.16 7.39
N ARG A 303 24.46 4.98 8.32
CA ARG A 303 25.60 4.65 9.18
C ARG A 303 25.25 4.18 10.58
N ILE A 304 23.99 4.26 11.01
CA ILE A 304 23.56 3.76 12.32
C ILE A 304 22.33 2.88 12.22
N VAL A 305 22.35 1.78 12.97
CA VAL A 305 21.22 0.86 13.12
C VAL A 305 21.12 0.49 14.59
N LEU A 306 19.90 0.54 15.15
CA LEU A 306 19.66 0.00 16.50
C LEU A 306 19.26 -1.46 16.37
N ILE A 307 19.90 -2.34 17.15
CA ILE A 307 19.62 -3.77 17.22
C ILE A 307 19.34 -4.18 18.66
N GLN A 308 18.22 -4.85 18.88
CA GLN A 308 17.87 -5.50 20.13
C GLN A 308 17.34 -6.90 19.79
N ASP A 309 18.12 -7.94 20.06
CA ASP A 309 17.77 -9.31 19.70
C ASP A 309 17.30 -9.43 18.23
N ASP A 310 16.04 -9.76 18.00
CA ASP A 310 15.38 -9.87 16.70
C ASP A 310 14.63 -8.59 16.26
N VAL A 311 14.80 -7.46 16.97
CA VAL A 311 14.32 -6.10 16.63
C VAL A 311 15.43 -5.22 16.05
N SER A 312 15.21 -4.59 14.89
CA SER A 312 16.21 -3.75 14.18
C SER A 312 15.51 -2.50 13.72
N VAL A 313 16.11 -1.35 13.99
CA VAL A 313 15.52 -0.04 13.71
C VAL A 313 16.51 0.75 12.86
N ARG A 314 16.16 0.91 11.59
CA ARG A 314 16.81 1.83 10.66
C ARG A 314 16.09 3.17 10.69
N PHE A 315 16.79 4.22 11.06
CA PHE A 315 16.20 5.54 11.21
C PHE A 315 16.01 6.24 9.87
N ARG A 316 14.90 6.97 9.75
CA ARG A 316 14.54 7.77 8.56
C ARG A 316 14.42 9.24 8.94
N ASP A 317 14.40 10.12 7.95
CA ASP A 317 14.21 11.56 8.14
C ASP A 317 12.95 11.92 8.97
N ARG A 318 11.84 11.19 8.78
CA ARG A 318 10.59 11.38 9.52
C ARG A 318 10.66 10.98 11.01
N ASP A 319 11.63 10.14 11.34
CA ASP A 319 11.87 9.60 12.68
C ASP A 319 13.05 10.31 13.35
N HIS A 320 13.45 11.44 12.80
CA HIS A 320 14.60 12.22 13.23
C HIS A 320 14.21 13.65 13.60
N ARG A 321 14.84 14.17 14.67
CA ARG A 321 14.86 15.59 15.00
C ARG A 321 16.26 16.00 15.44
N ARG A 322 16.70 17.19 15.03
CA ARG A 322 17.95 17.77 15.55
C ARG A 322 17.74 18.28 16.98
N LEU A 323 18.74 18.07 17.82
CA LEU A 323 18.79 18.66 19.15
C LEU A 323 19.45 20.04 19.05
N GLY A 324 18.85 21.04 19.70
CA GLY A 324 19.38 22.41 19.72
C GLY A 324 20.53 22.60 20.72
N GLY A 325 20.66 21.69 21.69
CA GLY A 325 21.69 21.70 22.73
C GLY A 325 21.40 20.65 23.79
N ILE A 326 22.34 20.48 24.71
CA ILE A 326 22.26 19.59 25.86
C ILE A 326 22.14 20.45 27.12
N ALA A 327 21.15 20.16 27.97
CA ALA A 327 20.90 20.94 29.19
C ALA A 327 21.71 20.46 30.41
N LEU A 328 22.23 19.23 30.35
CA LEU A 328 22.99 18.62 31.43
C LEU A 328 24.35 19.33 31.62
N VAL A 329 24.67 19.69 32.87
CA VAL A 329 25.87 20.46 33.20
C VAL A 329 27.14 19.63 32.94
N GLY A 330 28.17 20.26 32.37
CA GLY A 330 29.44 19.59 32.08
C GLY A 330 29.47 18.81 30.76
N ALA A 331 28.42 18.90 29.94
CA ALA A 331 28.39 18.28 28.63
C ALA A 331 29.48 18.84 27.69
N PRO A 332 30.26 18.00 27.00
CA PRO A 332 31.20 18.44 25.97
C PRO A 332 30.47 19.08 24.78
N GLU A 333 31.21 19.85 23.98
CA GLU A 333 30.71 20.30 22.68
C GLU A 333 30.73 19.16 21.66
N PHE A 334 29.60 18.97 20.97
CA PHE A 334 29.40 17.99 19.92
C PHE A 334 29.07 18.68 18.61
N SER A 335 29.65 18.21 17.50
CA SER A 335 29.35 18.71 16.15
C SER A 335 28.01 18.18 15.63
N GLU A 336 27.57 17.03 16.15
CA GLU A 336 26.34 16.35 15.75
C GLU A 336 25.52 16.01 16.99
N MET A 337 24.25 16.44 17.01
CA MET A 337 23.33 16.17 18.12
C MET A 337 21.93 15.92 17.57
N ASP A 338 21.45 14.69 17.69
CA ASP A 338 20.25 14.24 17.01
C ASP A 338 19.46 13.27 17.87
N MET A 339 18.15 13.25 17.64
CA MET A 339 17.22 12.40 18.34
C MET A 339 16.46 11.54 17.34
N PHE A 340 16.38 10.25 17.66
CA PHE A 340 15.81 9.24 16.79
C PHE A 340 14.66 8.53 17.48
N ARG A 341 13.53 8.46 16.81
CA ARG A 341 12.33 7.79 17.29
C ARG A 341 12.34 6.32 16.88
N ILE A 342 11.93 5.47 17.80
CA ILE A 342 11.71 4.04 17.65
C ILE A 342 10.19 3.81 17.59
N PRO A 343 9.63 3.39 16.43
CA PRO A 343 8.19 3.20 16.27
C PRO A 343 7.57 2.13 17.19
N ALA A 344 6.33 2.38 17.61
CA ALA A 344 5.50 1.41 18.33
C ALA A 344 5.13 0.24 17.41
N GLY A 345 5.31 -1.00 17.88
CA GLY A 345 4.98 -2.23 17.13
C GLY A 345 6.18 -2.99 16.55
N LEU A 346 7.41 -2.52 16.77
CA LEU A 346 8.62 -3.27 16.39
C LEU A 346 9.09 -4.29 17.45
N GLY A 347 8.43 -4.35 18.61
CA GLY A 347 8.81 -5.24 19.71
C GLY A 347 9.98 -4.75 20.56
N PHE A 348 10.43 -3.50 20.37
CA PHE A 348 11.52 -2.92 21.18
C PHE A 348 11.10 -2.77 22.64
N ASP A 349 11.87 -3.37 23.54
CA ASP A 349 11.73 -3.28 24.99
C ASP A 349 12.82 -2.37 25.57
N PRO A 350 12.49 -1.16 26.06
CA PRO A 350 13.47 -0.24 26.62
C PRO A 350 14.17 -0.74 27.89
N ALA A 351 13.64 -1.78 28.56
CA ALA A 351 14.25 -2.36 29.75
C ALA A 351 15.31 -3.43 29.43
N ARG A 352 15.34 -3.94 28.20
CA ARG A 352 16.32 -4.94 27.74
C ARG A 352 17.58 -4.28 27.15
N PRO A 353 18.74 -4.96 27.21
CA PRO A 353 19.95 -4.47 26.54
C PRO A 353 19.72 -4.39 25.02
N PHE A 354 20.29 -3.36 24.40
CA PHE A 354 20.31 -3.19 22.94
C PHE A 354 21.66 -2.63 22.53
N ARG A 355 21.96 -2.59 21.23
CA ARG A 355 23.17 -1.97 20.71
C ARG A 355 22.88 -1.09 19.51
N ILE A 356 23.64 -0.01 19.39
CA ILE A 356 23.63 0.84 18.21
C ILE A 356 24.88 0.50 17.40
N GLN A 357 24.68 -0.10 16.24
CA GLN A 357 25.76 -0.44 15.33
C GLN A 357 26.11 0.78 14.47
N LEU A 358 27.39 1.15 14.48
CA LEU A 358 27.97 2.16 13.61
C LEU A 358 28.62 1.46 12.40
N LEU A 359 28.19 1.80 11.19
CA LEU A 359 28.78 1.33 9.95
C LEU A 359 29.87 2.31 9.48
N ALA A 360 31.13 1.97 9.74
CA ALA A 360 32.26 2.65 9.15
C ALA A 360 32.42 2.19 7.69
N GLN A 361 32.68 3.12 6.78
CA GLN A 361 32.87 2.82 5.36
C GLN A 361 34.26 3.25 4.90
N ARG A 362 34.81 2.53 3.92
CA ARG A 362 36.05 2.89 3.22
C ARG A 362 35.82 2.88 1.72
N GLU A 363 36.21 3.96 1.05
CA GLU A 363 36.07 4.10 -0.39
C GLU A 363 37.23 3.40 -1.08
N VAL A 364 36.94 2.28 -1.75
CA VAL A 364 37.95 1.45 -2.43
C VAL A 364 37.98 1.69 -3.95
N GLY A 365 36.99 2.41 -4.48
CA GLY A 365 36.92 2.84 -5.87
C GLY A 365 36.01 4.06 -6.06
N PRO A 366 35.81 4.54 -7.31
CA PRO A 366 35.01 5.74 -7.59
C PRO A 366 33.55 5.65 -7.11
N ILE A 367 33.00 4.43 -7.05
CA ILE A 367 31.62 4.15 -6.64
C ILE A 367 31.52 2.96 -5.67
N GLU A 368 32.66 2.38 -5.28
CA GLU A 368 32.73 1.14 -4.50
C GLU A 368 33.18 1.45 -3.08
N LYS A 369 32.46 0.90 -2.10
CA LYS A 369 32.74 1.09 -0.67
C LYS A 369 32.66 -0.25 0.03
N VAL A 370 33.58 -0.47 0.96
CA VAL A 370 33.57 -1.59 1.90
C VAL A 370 33.22 -1.08 3.29
N PHE A 371 32.65 -1.94 4.13
CA PHE A 371 32.06 -1.54 5.40
C PHE A 371 32.56 -2.42 6.54
N HIS A 372 32.66 -1.82 7.73
CA HIS A 372 32.95 -2.54 8.97
C HIS A 372 32.04 -1.98 10.08
N THR A 373 31.50 -2.86 10.92
CA THR A 373 30.58 -2.48 12.01
C THR A 373 31.30 -2.31 13.34
N PHE A 374 30.89 -1.32 14.13
CA PHE A 374 31.32 -1.13 15.51
C PHE A 374 30.08 -0.99 16.40
N ASP A 375 30.06 -1.69 17.53
CA ASP A 375 28.87 -1.79 18.37
C ASP A 375 28.97 -0.90 19.62
N LEU A 376 28.00 0.00 19.78
CA LEU A 376 27.75 0.72 21.02
C LEU A 376 26.67 -0.02 21.81
N GLY A 377 27.07 -0.83 22.79
CA GLY A 377 26.14 -1.50 23.71
C GLY A 377 25.47 -0.52 24.68
N TYR A 378 24.16 -0.67 24.88
CA TYR A 378 23.36 0.13 25.80
C TYR A 378 22.47 -0.78 26.65
N GLN A 379 22.50 -0.55 27.96
CA GLN A 379 21.60 -1.18 28.90
C GLN A 379 21.13 -0.11 29.86
N LEU A 380 19.82 0.02 30.02
CA LEU A 380 19.26 1.04 30.90
C LEU A 380 19.65 0.73 32.36
N PRO A 381 20.25 1.70 33.09
CA PRO A 381 20.65 1.48 34.48
C PRO A 381 19.47 1.07 35.36
N GLN A 382 19.73 0.17 36.32
CA GLN A 382 18.69 -0.44 37.15
C GLN A 382 17.94 0.59 38.02
N ARG A 383 18.52 1.77 38.28
CA ARG A 383 17.83 2.88 38.96
C ARG A 383 16.61 3.43 38.20
N TYR A 384 16.51 3.15 36.90
CA TYR A 384 15.38 3.52 36.07
C TYR A 384 14.40 2.36 35.85
N LEU A 385 14.64 1.21 36.50
CA LEU A 385 13.88 -0.01 36.31
C LEU A 385 13.22 -0.42 37.62
N ARG A 386 11.92 -0.72 37.55
CA ARG A 386 11.15 -1.29 38.64
C ARG A 386 10.80 -2.74 38.31
N ALA A 387 11.08 -3.66 39.24
CA ALA A 387 10.70 -5.05 39.08
C ALA A 387 9.18 -5.23 39.29
N ILE A 388 8.53 -5.91 38.35
CA ILE A 388 7.15 -6.38 38.47
C ILE A 388 7.17 -7.88 38.74
N ALA A 389 6.31 -8.33 39.65
CA ALA A 389 6.07 -9.76 39.86
C ALA A 389 5.55 -10.39 38.55
N PRO A 390 6.09 -11.53 38.10
CA PRO A 390 5.58 -12.21 36.91
C PRO A 390 4.09 -12.52 37.12
N PRO A 391 3.20 -12.14 36.18
CA PRO A 391 1.81 -12.56 36.28
C PRO A 391 1.78 -14.09 36.21
N VAL A 392 0.95 -14.70 37.05
CA VAL A 392 0.60 -16.11 36.93
C VAL A 392 0.09 -16.31 35.51
N GLN A 393 0.79 -17.12 34.71
CA GLN A 393 0.38 -17.49 33.35
C GLN A 393 -1.00 -18.16 33.44
N GLN A 394 -2.04 -17.35 33.20
CA GLN A 394 -3.25 -17.84 32.57
C GLN A 394 -2.99 -17.70 31.08
N ASP A 395 -3.14 -18.81 30.37
CA ASP A 395 -3.12 -18.87 28.91
C ASP A 395 -4.15 -17.90 28.35
N ALA A 396 -3.74 -16.65 28.14
CA ALA A 396 -4.45 -15.69 27.34
C ALA A 396 -4.16 -16.07 25.88
N VAL A 397 -4.86 -17.11 25.41
CA VAL A 397 -5.33 -17.11 24.03
C VAL A 397 -5.98 -15.76 23.86
N ALA A 398 -5.38 -14.88 23.05
CA ALA A 398 -5.95 -13.57 22.73
C ALA A 398 -7.43 -13.80 22.45
N SER A 399 -8.29 -13.26 23.32
CA SER A 399 -9.71 -13.53 23.18
C SER A 399 -10.13 -12.93 21.83
N PRO A 400 -11.01 -13.58 21.05
CA PRO A 400 -11.51 -13.03 19.78
C PRO A 400 -12.05 -11.59 19.93
N GLN A 401 -12.36 -11.17 21.15
CA GLN A 401 -12.83 -9.85 21.52
C GLN A 401 -11.75 -8.76 21.55
N GLU A 402 -10.49 -9.08 21.85
CA GLU A 402 -9.36 -8.14 21.86
C GLU A 402 -8.82 -7.87 20.45
N GLU A 403 -8.78 -8.89 19.58
CA GLU A 403 -8.50 -8.67 18.16
C GLU A 403 -9.60 -7.85 17.48
N VAL A 404 -10.87 -8.10 17.80
CA VAL A 404 -12.00 -7.34 17.27
C VAL A 404 -12.00 -5.90 17.79
N SER A 405 -11.59 -5.64 19.04
CA SER A 405 -11.50 -4.27 19.57
C SER A 405 -10.33 -3.49 18.96
N ALA A 406 -9.16 -4.12 18.82
CA ALA A 406 -8.00 -3.53 18.14
C ALA A 406 -8.29 -3.25 16.65
N GLN A 407 -8.94 -4.18 15.94
CA GLN A 407 -9.40 -4.00 14.57
C GLN A 407 -10.50 -2.93 14.47
N ALA A 408 -11.38 -2.83 15.47
CA ALA A 408 -12.43 -1.82 15.51
C ALA A 408 -11.87 -0.40 15.65
N ASP A 409 -10.77 -0.23 16.40
CA ASP A 409 -10.14 1.07 16.57
C ASP A 409 -9.30 1.48 15.36
N LEU A 410 -8.77 0.51 14.60
CA LEU A 410 -8.05 0.74 13.36
C LEU A 410 -8.95 1.39 12.28
N TRP A 411 -10.11 0.82 11.96
CA TRP A 411 -10.97 1.40 10.92
C TRP A 411 -11.56 2.75 11.35
N LYS A 412 -11.91 2.92 12.64
CA LYS A 412 -12.37 4.21 13.17
C LYS A 412 -11.32 5.32 12.97
N ARG A 413 -10.03 4.98 13.12
CA ARG A 413 -8.92 5.90 12.87
C ARG A 413 -8.80 6.24 11.38
N ILE A 414 -8.86 5.24 10.50
CA ILE A 414 -8.81 5.42 9.04
C ILE A 414 -9.95 6.33 8.54
N TRP A 415 -11.16 6.16 9.08
CA TRP A 415 -12.31 7.02 8.79
C TRP A 415 -12.11 8.44 9.30
N ARG A 416 -11.51 8.61 10.48
CA ARG A 416 -11.18 9.93 11.04
C ARG A 416 -10.16 10.67 10.18
N ASP A 417 -9.13 9.97 9.73
CA ASP A 417 -8.06 10.53 8.89
C ASP A 417 -8.55 10.80 7.46
N SER A 418 -9.55 10.05 6.98
CA SER A 418 -10.15 10.21 5.65
C SER A 418 -11.31 11.23 5.59
N LYS A 419 -11.63 11.93 6.70
CA LYS A 419 -12.77 12.86 6.80
C LYS A 419 -12.88 13.84 5.63
N LEU A 420 -11.78 14.51 5.26
CA LEU A 420 -11.80 15.49 4.17
C LEU A 420 -12.14 14.83 2.84
N LYS A 421 -11.60 13.63 2.57
CA LYS A 421 -11.90 12.89 1.33
C LYS A 421 -13.37 12.45 1.29
N ILE A 422 -13.92 12.03 2.44
CA ILE A 422 -15.34 11.65 2.58
C ILE A 422 -16.25 12.85 2.33
N VAL A 423 -15.96 14.01 2.91
CA VAL A 423 -16.76 15.23 2.71
C VAL A 423 -16.80 15.63 1.24
N VAL A 424 -15.65 15.59 0.55
CA VAL A 424 -15.58 15.91 -0.88
C VAL A 424 -16.34 14.89 -1.71
N LEU A 425 -16.19 13.58 -1.46
CA LEU A 425 -16.94 12.53 -2.15
C LEU A 425 -18.46 12.71 -1.95
N THR A 426 -18.90 12.93 -0.71
CA THR A 426 -20.32 13.15 -0.41
C THR A 426 -20.86 14.39 -1.13
N ALA A 427 -20.09 15.48 -1.17
CA ALA A 427 -20.48 16.66 -1.94
C ALA A 427 -20.62 16.36 -3.44
N MET A 428 -19.69 15.59 -4.03
CA MET A 428 -19.81 15.14 -5.44
C MET A 428 -21.08 14.32 -5.67
N LEU A 429 -21.41 13.39 -4.78
CA LEU A 429 -22.59 12.55 -4.88
C LEU A 429 -23.89 13.37 -4.74
N VAL A 430 -23.91 14.35 -3.84
CA VAL A 430 -25.05 15.28 -3.68
C VAL A 430 -25.24 16.11 -4.94
N VAL A 431 -24.17 16.69 -5.49
CA VAL A 431 -24.22 17.46 -6.74
C VAL A 431 -24.74 16.59 -7.90
N LEU A 432 -24.21 15.38 -8.05
CA LEU A 432 -24.63 14.46 -9.10
C LEU A 432 -26.10 14.06 -8.95
N THR A 433 -26.53 13.73 -7.73
CA THR A 433 -27.93 13.40 -7.42
C THR A 433 -28.85 14.57 -7.73
N GLY A 434 -28.46 15.78 -7.35
CA GLY A 434 -29.19 17.02 -7.68
C GLY A 434 -29.35 17.21 -9.19
N VAL A 435 -28.29 16.99 -9.97
CA VAL A 435 -28.34 17.06 -11.45
C VAL A 435 -29.33 16.06 -12.02
N PHE A 436 -29.42 14.84 -11.49
CA PHE A 436 -30.37 13.84 -11.95
C PHE A 436 -31.82 14.18 -11.60
N PHE A 437 -32.09 14.66 -10.38
CA PHE A 437 -33.42 15.12 -9.99
C PHE A 437 -33.88 16.35 -10.78
N PHE A 438 -32.99 17.33 -10.94
CA PHE A 438 -33.25 18.59 -11.65
C PHE A 438 -32.77 18.56 -13.11
N GLN A 439 -32.75 17.38 -13.74
CA GLN A 439 -32.19 17.18 -15.08
C GLN A 439 -32.78 18.11 -16.15
N THR A 440 -34.08 18.44 -16.06
CA THR A 440 -34.73 19.30 -17.06
C THR A 440 -34.17 20.73 -17.01
N TYR A 441 -33.85 21.22 -15.81
CA TYR A 441 -33.22 22.53 -15.60
C TYR A 441 -31.73 22.49 -15.94
N ALA A 442 -31.02 21.45 -15.48
CA ALA A 442 -29.57 21.30 -15.69
C ALA A 442 -29.17 21.29 -17.17
N VAL A 443 -29.99 20.69 -18.05
CA VAL A 443 -29.70 20.56 -19.50
C VAL A 443 -30.23 21.72 -20.35
N LYS A 444 -30.89 22.72 -19.75
CA LYS A 444 -31.53 23.84 -20.47
C LYS A 444 -30.51 24.67 -21.25
N ASN A 445 -29.36 24.95 -20.64
CA ASN A 445 -28.25 25.64 -21.29
C ASN A 445 -27.21 24.62 -21.78
N ALA A 446 -27.22 24.32 -23.08
CA ALA A 446 -26.33 23.34 -23.69
C ALA A 446 -24.83 23.63 -23.43
N LYS A 447 -24.40 24.90 -23.51
CA LYS A 447 -23.00 25.29 -23.25
C LYS A 447 -22.65 25.15 -21.78
N GLY A 448 -23.55 25.60 -20.90
CA GLY A 448 -23.38 25.49 -19.44
C GLY A 448 -23.28 24.03 -19.00
N PHE A 449 -24.17 23.17 -19.50
CA PHE A 449 -24.15 21.75 -19.19
C PHE A 449 -22.89 21.05 -19.71
N TYR A 450 -22.41 21.40 -20.91
CA TYR A 450 -21.16 20.87 -21.45
C TYR A 450 -19.96 21.23 -20.56
N ILE A 451 -19.83 22.50 -20.17
CA ILE A 451 -18.74 22.96 -19.28
C ILE A 451 -18.84 22.24 -17.93
N PHE A 452 -20.02 22.18 -17.33
CA PHE A 452 -20.27 21.48 -16.08
C PHE A 452 -19.84 20.00 -16.17
N ARG A 453 -20.24 19.29 -17.23
CA ARG A 453 -19.86 17.89 -17.45
C ARG A 453 -18.35 17.72 -17.53
N ILE A 454 -17.65 18.59 -18.25
CA ILE A 454 -16.19 18.50 -18.39
C ILE A 454 -15.48 18.78 -17.08
N VAL A 455 -15.92 19.79 -16.33
CA VAL A 455 -15.38 20.10 -15.00
C VAL A 455 -15.61 18.92 -14.06
N PHE A 456 -16.82 18.36 -14.03
CA PHE A 456 -17.16 17.22 -13.18
C PHE A 456 -16.32 15.99 -13.52
N LEU A 457 -16.19 15.63 -14.80
CA LEU A 457 -15.37 14.49 -15.24
C LEU A 457 -13.89 14.69 -14.95
N THR A 458 -13.37 15.90 -15.15
CA THR A 458 -11.97 16.23 -14.83
C THR A 458 -11.73 16.11 -13.33
N PHE A 459 -12.67 16.61 -12.51
CA PHE A 459 -12.61 16.47 -11.06
C PHE A 459 -12.69 15.00 -10.63
N THR A 460 -13.60 14.20 -11.19
CA THR A 460 -13.67 12.75 -10.97
C THR A 460 -12.34 12.06 -11.28
N LEU A 461 -11.73 12.37 -12.42
CA LEU A 461 -10.46 11.75 -12.82
C LEU A 461 -9.32 12.10 -11.84
N ILE A 462 -9.17 13.38 -11.49
CA ILE A 462 -8.07 13.83 -10.64
C ILE A 462 -8.31 13.43 -9.18
N PHE A 463 -9.49 13.74 -8.64
CA PHE A 463 -9.80 13.50 -7.23
C PHE A 463 -10.09 12.03 -6.94
N LEU A 464 -11.11 11.42 -7.57
CA LEU A 464 -11.44 10.01 -7.30
C LEU A 464 -10.41 9.05 -7.88
N GLY A 465 -9.87 9.36 -9.07
CA GLY A 465 -8.86 8.54 -9.73
C GLY A 465 -7.48 8.68 -9.10
N TRP A 466 -6.75 9.75 -9.41
CA TRP A 466 -5.32 9.84 -9.10
C TRP A 466 -4.97 10.26 -7.66
N TYR A 467 -5.88 10.95 -6.96
CA TYR A 467 -5.64 11.39 -5.58
C TYR A 467 -6.19 10.41 -4.54
N ALA A 468 -7.45 9.99 -4.67
CA ALA A 468 -8.12 9.11 -3.72
C ALA A 468 -7.98 7.62 -4.06
N ASN A 469 -7.64 7.26 -5.31
CA ASN A 469 -7.58 5.88 -5.81
C ASN A 469 -8.88 5.08 -5.59
N ALA A 470 -10.01 5.77 -5.54
CA ALA A 470 -11.34 5.20 -5.27
C ALA A 470 -12.00 4.71 -6.58
N GLN A 471 -11.41 3.67 -7.18
CA GLN A 471 -11.88 3.06 -8.43
C GLN A 471 -12.54 1.71 -8.14
N LEU A 472 -13.79 1.54 -8.53
CA LEU A 472 -14.44 0.23 -8.49
C LEU A 472 -13.90 -0.64 -9.63
N SER A 473 -13.77 -1.95 -9.35
CA SER A 473 -13.24 -2.98 -10.24
C SER A 473 -14.05 -4.27 -10.08
N VAL A 474 -13.85 -5.23 -10.99
CA VAL A 474 -14.43 -6.59 -10.85
C VAL A 474 -13.90 -7.31 -9.62
N VAL A 475 -12.66 -7.03 -9.21
CA VAL A 475 -12.09 -7.61 -7.98
C VAL A 475 -12.93 -7.24 -6.76
N ASN A 476 -13.43 -6.00 -6.67
CA ASN A 476 -14.30 -5.59 -5.56
C ASN A 476 -15.64 -6.35 -5.54
N LEU A 477 -16.20 -6.67 -6.72
CA LEU A 477 -17.41 -7.50 -6.85
C LEU A 477 -17.13 -8.94 -6.40
N MET A 478 -16.00 -9.51 -6.84
CA MET A 478 -15.58 -10.86 -6.47
C MET A 478 -15.27 -10.96 -4.98
N ALA A 479 -14.63 -9.95 -4.38
CA ALA A 479 -14.38 -9.90 -2.94
C ALA A 479 -15.69 -9.86 -2.15
N LEU A 480 -16.70 -9.08 -2.60
CA LEU A 480 -18.02 -9.04 -1.99
C LEU A 480 -18.74 -10.39 -2.10
N PHE A 481 -18.71 -11.02 -3.27
CA PHE A 481 -19.34 -12.32 -3.48
C PHE A 481 -18.64 -13.44 -2.71
N GLY A 482 -17.30 -13.46 -2.73
CA GLY A 482 -16.49 -14.40 -1.95
C GLY A 482 -16.70 -14.23 -0.44
N SER A 483 -16.84 -12.99 0.04
CA SER A 483 -17.20 -12.71 1.44
C SER A 483 -18.62 -13.21 1.77
N LEU A 484 -19.56 -13.12 0.84
CA LEU A 484 -20.92 -13.64 1.03
C LEU A 484 -20.94 -15.18 1.13
N VAL A 485 -20.04 -15.87 0.42
CA VAL A 485 -19.93 -17.33 0.41
C VAL A 485 -19.13 -17.87 1.60
N ASN A 486 -18.05 -17.17 2.00
CA ASN A 486 -17.08 -17.66 2.99
C ASN A 486 -17.26 -17.07 4.41
N GLY A 487 -18.28 -16.24 4.65
CA GLY A 487 -18.52 -15.57 5.92
C GLY A 487 -18.35 -14.05 5.77
N PHE A 488 -19.46 -13.34 5.94
CA PHE A 488 -19.53 -11.92 5.64
C PHE A 488 -18.89 -11.08 6.75
N SER A 489 -17.70 -10.54 6.49
CA SER A 489 -17.00 -9.62 7.37
C SER A 489 -17.04 -8.20 6.79
N TRP A 490 -17.77 -7.32 7.46
CA TRP A 490 -17.81 -5.90 7.08
C TRP A 490 -16.45 -5.21 7.21
N GLN A 491 -15.57 -5.77 8.06
CA GLN A 491 -14.28 -5.18 8.42
C GLN A 491 -13.40 -4.86 7.20
N ALA A 492 -13.26 -5.79 6.25
CA ALA A 492 -12.44 -5.57 5.05
C ALA A 492 -12.94 -4.40 4.20
N PHE A 493 -14.26 -4.19 4.14
CA PHE A 493 -14.88 -3.09 3.43
C PHE A 493 -14.77 -1.77 4.19
N LEU A 494 -14.78 -1.78 5.52
CA LEU A 494 -14.64 -0.56 6.33
C LEU A 494 -13.21 0.00 6.32
N LEU A 495 -12.21 -0.78 5.93
CA LEU A 495 -10.82 -0.29 5.80
C LEU A 495 -10.62 0.67 4.62
N ASP A 496 -11.50 0.64 3.60
CA ASP A 496 -11.53 1.63 2.52
C ASP A 496 -12.85 2.44 2.54
N PRO A 497 -12.90 3.57 3.28
CA PRO A 497 -14.13 4.34 3.47
C PRO A 497 -14.69 4.92 2.17
N LEU A 498 -13.85 5.24 1.19
CA LEU A 498 -14.28 5.87 -0.06
C LEU A 498 -14.95 4.85 -0.98
N THR A 499 -14.31 3.68 -1.15
CA THR A 499 -14.87 2.56 -1.90
C THR A 499 -16.17 2.08 -1.26
N PHE A 500 -16.22 2.02 0.08
CA PHE A 500 -17.44 1.69 0.82
C PHE A 500 -18.59 2.64 0.49
N ILE A 501 -18.40 3.95 0.61
CA ILE A 501 -19.45 4.94 0.29
C ILE A 501 -19.86 4.85 -1.18
N LEU A 502 -18.91 4.71 -2.10
CA LEU A 502 -19.18 4.55 -3.53
C LEU A 502 -20.04 3.32 -3.81
N TRP A 503 -19.81 2.19 -3.12
CA TRP A 503 -20.63 0.99 -3.29
C TRP A 503 -22.10 1.21 -2.95
N PHE A 504 -22.39 1.82 -1.80
CA PHE A 504 -23.76 2.15 -1.41
C PHE A 504 -24.38 3.19 -2.36
N ALA A 505 -23.60 4.18 -2.78
CA ALA A 505 -24.06 5.17 -3.75
C ALA A 505 -24.37 4.53 -5.11
N VAL A 506 -23.55 3.58 -5.57
CA VAL A 506 -23.78 2.83 -6.81
C VAL A 506 -24.99 1.92 -6.68
N ALA A 507 -25.15 1.21 -5.55
CA ALA A 507 -26.33 0.38 -5.29
C ALA A 507 -27.63 1.21 -5.32
N ALA A 508 -27.64 2.36 -4.65
CA ALA A 508 -28.76 3.30 -4.72
C ALA A 508 -28.98 3.81 -6.16
N ALA A 509 -27.91 4.21 -6.84
CA ALA A 509 -28.01 4.73 -8.20
C ALA A 509 -28.50 3.68 -9.22
N LEU A 510 -28.14 2.41 -9.04
CA LEU A 510 -28.62 1.29 -9.85
C LEU A 510 -30.15 1.14 -9.75
N LEU A 511 -30.71 1.31 -8.54
CA LEU A 511 -32.15 1.21 -8.31
C LEU A 511 -32.94 2.34 -8.99
N PHE A 512 -32.45 3.58 -8.90
CA PHE A 512 -33.16 4.77 -9.38
C PHE A 512 -32.86 5.15 -10.84
N TRP A 513 -31.60 5.12 -11.26
CA TRP A 513 -31.14 5.58 -12.59
C TRP A 513 -30.45 4.48 -13.42
N GLY A 514 -30.13 3.34 -12.82
CA GLY A 514 -29.33 2.28 -13.45
C GLY A 514 -27.84 2.58 -13.42
N ARG A 515 -27.05 1.77 -14.16
CA ARG A 515 -25.57 1.80 -14.10
C ARG A 515 -24.91 3.09 -14.58
N GLY A 516 -25.67 3.91 -15.32
CA GLY A 516 -25.16 5.09 -16.01
C GLY A 516 -24.64 6.17 -15.06
N ALA A 517 -25.19 6.27 -13.85
CA ALA A 517 -24.69 7.22 -12.85
C ALA A 517 -23.22 6.97 -12.50
N TYR A 518 -22.81 5.71 -12.34
CA TYR A 518 -21.41 5.38 -12.09
C TYR A 518 -20.56 5.48 -13.36
N CYS A 519 -20.89 4.68 -14.37
CA CYS A 519 -20.06 4.53 -15.57
C CYS A 519 -19.91 5.84 -16.38
N GLY A 520 -20.92 6.71 -16.33
CA GLY A 520 -20.97 7.97 -17.06
C GLY A 520 -20.40 9.19 -16.32
N TRP A 521 -20.33 9.16 -14.99
CA TRP A 521 -19.99 10.34 -14.17
C TRP A 521 -18.94 10.09 -13.09
N LEU A 522 -19.04 8.98 -12.36
CA LEU A 522 -18.19 8.70 -11.19
C LEU A 522 -16.99 7.82 -11.50
N CYS A 523 -16.98 7.07 -12.61
CA CYS A 523 -15.86 6.20 -12.99
C CYS A 523 -14.67 7.01 -13.53
N PRO A 524 -13.51 7.06 -12.84
CA PRO A 524 -12.31 7.76 -13.31
C PRO A 524 -11.83 7.32 -14.69
N PHE A 525 -11.79 6.01 -14.96
CA PHE A 525 -11.37 5.52 -16.28
C PHE A 525 -12.34 5.91 -17.40
N GLY A 526 -13.65 5.89 -17.12
CA GLY A 526 -14.65 6.38 -18.06
C GLY A 526 -14.52 7.88 -18.34
N ALA A 527 -14.20 8.67 -17.30
CA ALA A 527 -13.89 10.09 -17.44
C ALA A 527 -12.64 10.32 -18.30
N LEU A 528 -11.57 9.56 -18.07
CA LEU A 528 -10.34 9.60 -18.87
C LEU A 528 -10.62 9.34 -20.36
N GLN A 529 -11.41 8.31 -20.69
CA GLN A 529 -11.75 7.99 -22.08
C GLN A 529 -12.58 9.08 -22.75
N GLU A 530 -13.50 9.72 -22.04
CA GLU A 530 -14.27 10.83 -22.61
C GLU A 530 -13.41 12.08 -22.81
N LEU A 531 -12.64 12.47 -21.80
CA LEU A 531 -11.79 13.66 -21.87
C LEU A 531 -10.76 13.55 -22.99
N THR A 532 -10.12 12.38 -23.12
CA THR A 532 -9.16 12.10 -24.22
C THR A 532 -9.84 12.11 -25.59
N ASN A 533 -11.05 11.54 -25.72
CA ASN A 533 -11.80 11.61 -26.97
C ASN A 533 -12.21 13.05 -27.34
N GLN A 534 -12.60 13.88 -26.37
CA GLN A 534 -12.93 15.28 -26.64
C GLN A 534 -11.70 16.09 -27.06
N ILE A 535 -10.54 15.82 -26.48
CA ILE A 535 -9.27 16.37 -26.94
C ILE A 535 -9.00 15.91 -28.39
N ALA A 536 -9.21 14.64 -28.70
CA ALA A 536 -9.06 14.10 -30.05
C ALA A 536 -9.99 14.79 -31.07
N ARG A 537 -11.26 15.03 -30.72
CA ARG A 537 -12.21 15.80 -31.55
C ARG A 537 -11.74 17.24 -31.78
N LYS A 538 -11.18 17.89 -30.75
CA LYS A 538 -10.60 19.23 -30.87
C LYS A 538 -9.36 19.24 -31.78
N LEU A 539 -8.57 18.17 -31.76
CA LEU A 539 -7.45 17.93 -32.66
C LEU A 539 -7.86 17.40 -34.05
N ARG A 540 -9.17 17.33 -34.34
CA ARG A 540 -9.76 16.87 -35.61
C ARG A 540 -9.39 15.42 -35.98
N ILE A 541 -9.15 14.55 -35.00
CA ILE A 541 -8.98 13.11 -35.22
C ILE A 541 -10.32 12.51 -35.71
N PRO A 542 -10.31 11.67 -36.76
CA PRO A 542 -11.54 11.09 -37.32
C PRO A 542 -12.27 10.23 -36.27
N GLN A 543 -13.59 10.43 -36.17
CA GLN A 543 -14.46 9.69 -35.27
C GLN A 543 -15.21 8.60 -36.03
N TRP A 544 -15.05 7.34 -35.62
CA TRP A 544 -15.67 6.20 -36.29
C TRP A 544 -16.91 5.72 -35.54
N THR A 545 -18.06 5.74 -36.21
CA THR A 545 -19.28 5.10 -35.74
C THR A 545 -19.37 3.70 -36.34
N LEU A 546 -19.28 2.67 -35.51
CA LEU A 546 -19.37 1.28 -35.97
C LEU A 546 -20.77 0.98 -36.54
N PRO A 547 -20.87 0.18 -37.63
CA PRO A 547 -22.15 -0.27 -38.16
C PRO A 547 -22.97 -1.01 -37.09
N TRP A 548 -24.29 -0.81 -37.09
CA TRP A 548 -25.18 -1.33 -36.04
C TRP A 548 -25.04 -2.85 -35.83
N GLY A 549 -24.96 -3.64 -36.90
CA GLY A 549 -24.82 -5.11 -36.77
C GLY A 549 -23.50 -5.56 -36.15
N LEU A 550 -22.41 -4.82 -36.35
CA LEU A 550 -21.12 -5.11 -35.69
C LEU A 550 -21.17 -4.67 -34.23
N HIS A 551 -21.76 -3.50 -33.96
CA HIS A 551 -21.94 -2.99 -32.61
C HIS A 551 -22.70 -3.97 -31.71
N GLU A 552 -23.81 -4.49 -32.21
CA GLU A 552 -24.69 -5.42 -31.50
C GLU A 552 -23.99 -6.75 -31.21
N ARG A 553 -23.18 -7.25 -32.15
CA ARG A 553 -22.38 -8.49 -31.98
C ARG A 553 -21.21 -8.35 -31.01
N LEU A 554 -20.68 -7.13 -30.82
CA LEU A 554 -19.58 -6.88 -29.89
C LEU A 554 -20.04 -6.64 -28.45
N TRP A 555 -21.33 -6.36 -28.21
CA TRP A 555 -21.86 -6.19 -26.85
C TRP A 555 -21.69 -7.40 -25.93
N PRO A 556 -21.96 -8.65 -26.38
CA PRO A 556 -21.76 -9.83 -25.55
C PRO A 556 -20.33 -10.03 -25.05
N VAL A 557 -19.31 -9.46 -25.72
CA VAL A 557 -17.90 -9.68 -25.40
C VAL A 557 -17.59 -9.32 -23.94
N LYS A 558 -17.99 -8.13 -23.47
CA LYS A 558 -17.81 -7.74 -22.06
C LYS A 558 -18.53 -8.68 -21.08
N TYR A 559 -19.67 -9.26 -21.47
CA TYR A 559 -20.40 -10.21 -20.64
C TYR A 559 -19.71 -11.57 -20.60
N MET A 560 -19.14 -12.03 -21.71
CA MET A 560 -18.32 -13.25 -21.76
C MET A 560 -17.05 -13.10 -20.91
N ILE A 561 -16.38 -11.95 -20.98
CA ILE A 561 -15.21 -11.65 -20.13
C ILE A 561 -15.63 -11.68 -18.66
N PHE A 562 -16.73 -11.00 -18.30
CA PHE A 562 -17.25 -11.00 -16.93
C PHE A 562 -17.61 -12.42 -16.44
N LEU A 563 -18.36 -13.19 -17.22
CA LEU A 563 -18.75 -14.57 -16.87
C LEU A 563 -17.54 -15.49 -16.76
N GLY A 564 -16.53 -15.32 -17.62
CA GLY A 564 -15.26 -16.06 -17.54
C GLY A 564 -14.48 -15.73 -16.27
N LEU A 565 -14.29 -14.45 -15.96
CA LEU A 565 -13.64 -14.00 -14.73
C LEU A 565 -14.40 -14.45 -13.48
N PHE A 566 -15.73 -14.35 -13.50
CA PHE A 566 -16.58 -14.83 -12.42
C PHE A 566 -16.46 -16.35 -12.25
N GLY A 567 -16.48 -17.11 -13.35
CA GLY A 567 -16.28 -18.56 -13.32
C GLY A 567 -14.93 -18.97 -12.71
N VAL A 568 -13.84 -18.31 -13.13
CA VAL A 568 -12.51 -18.55 -12.54
C VAL A 568 -12.49 -18.15 -11.06
N SER A 569 -13.18 -17.08 -10.67
CA SER A 569 -13.22 -16.62 -9.27
C SER A 569 -13.84 -17.64 -8.30
N LEU A 570 -14.75 -18.49 -8.79
CA LEU A 570 -15.34 -19.59 -8.01
C LEU A 570 -14.36 -20.75 -7.81
N MET A 571 -13.37 -20.91 -8.69
CA MET A 571 -12.37 -21.97 -8.63
C MET A 571 -11.11 -21.52 -7.88
N SER A 572 -10.64 -20.29 -8.14
CA SER A 572 -9.47 -19.68 -7.50
C SER A 572 -9.57 -18.16 -7.52
N VAL A 573 -9.68 -17.56 -6.33
CA VAL A 573 -9.69 -16.10 -6.15
C VAL A 573 -8.41 -15.46 -6.70
N GLU A 574 -7.26 -16.11 -6.46
CA GLU A 574 -5.95 -15.63 -6.89
C GLU A 574 -5.80 -15.60 -8.42
N GLN A 575 -6.21 -16.68 -9.10
CA GLN A 575 -6.19 -16.71 -10.57
C GLN A 575 -7.11 -15.67 -11.17
N ALA A 576 -8.27 -15.45 -10.56
CA ALA A 576 -9.21 -14.44 -11.02
C ALA A 576 -8.69 -13.01 -10.80
N GLU A 577 -7.92 -12.75 -9.74
CA GLU A 577 -7.21 -11.47 -9.57
C GLU A 577 -6.13 -11.24 -10.64
N HIS A 578 -5.36 -12.28 -10.98
CA HIS A 578 -4.36 -12.19 -12.04
C HIS A 578 -5.00 -11.97 -13.42
N LEU A 579 -6.13 -12.64 -13.70
CA LEU A 579 -6.88 -12.43 -14.95
C LEU A 579 -7.66 -11.11 -14.96
N ALA A 580 -8.02 -10.56 -13.80
CA ALA A 580 -8.66 -9.25 -13.68
C ALA A 580 -7.72 -8.10 -14.10
N GLU A 581 -6.44 -8.37 -14.38
CA GLU A 581 -5.52 -7.42 -15.01
C GLU A 581 -5.92 -7.02 -16.44
N ILE A 582 -6.90 -7.72 -17.03
CA ILE A 582 -7.61 -7.26 -18.23
C ILE A 582 -8.24 -5.87 -18.04
N GLU A 583 -8.53 -5.48 -16.79
CA GLU A 583 -8.97 -4.14 -16.44
C GLU A 583 -7.78 -3.16 -16.41
N PRO A 584 -7.74 -2.14 -17.29
CA PRO A 584 -6.65 -1.16 -17.32
C PRO A 584 -6.69 -0.21 -16.11
N PHE A 585 -7.62 -0.39 -15.17
CA PHE A 585 -7.84 0.49 -14.01
C PHE A 585 -6.60 0.57 -13.10
N LYS A 586 -5.99 -0.57 -12.79
CA LYS A 586 -4.77 -0.63 -11.97
C LYS A 586 -3.63 0.13 -12.63
N THR A 587 -3.46 -0.01 -13.94
CA THR A 587 -2.38 0.64 -14.69
C THR A 587 -2.63 2.13 -14.92
N ALA A 588 -3.82 2.50 -15.42
CA ALA A 588 -4.12 3.87 -15.86
C ALA A 588 -4.53 4.81 -14.73
N ILE A 589 -5.19 4.29 -13.68
CA ILE A 589 -5.72 5.10 -12.57
C ILE A 589 -4.84 4.95 -11.33
N ILE A 590 -4.73 3.74 -10.78
CA ILE A 590 -4.06 3.51 -9.50
C ILE A 590 -2.54 3.75 -9.60
N LEU A 591 -1.89 3.16 -10.62
CA LEU A 591 -0.44 3.25 -10.83
C LEU A 591 -0.02 4.36 -11.77
N LYS A 592 -0.95 5.15 -12.31
CA LYS A 592 -0.67 6.36 -13.11
C LYS A 592 0.32 6.11 -14.27
N PHE A 593 0.18 4.98 -14.94
CA PHE A 593 1.05 4.48 -16.03
C PHE A 593 2.49 4.14 -15.61
N ILE A 594 2.80 4.10 -14.32
CA ILE A 594 4.09 3.66 -13.78
C ILE A 594 3.99 2.15 -13.50
N ARG A 595 4.06 1.34 -14.57
CA ARG A 595 4.00 -0.13 -14.52
C ARG A 595 4.88 -0.74 -15.61
N ALA A 596 5.19 -2.04 -15.52
CA ALA A 596 5.88 -2.77 -16.57
C ALA A 596 5.26 -2.54 -17.96
N TRP A 597 6.13 -2.43 -18.96
CA TRP A 597 5.80 -1.94 -20.30
C TRP A 597 4.63 -2.66 -20.99
N PRO A 598 4.39 -3.99 -20.86
CA PRO A 598 3.28 -4.65 -21.57
C PRO A 598 1.92 -4.15 -21.09
N PHE A 599 1.78 -3.91 -19.78
CA PHE A 599 0.54 -3.41 -19.20
C PHE A 599 0.26 -1.96 -19.58
N VAL A 600 1.32 -1.14 -19.64
CA VAL A 600 1.23 0.25 -20.09
C VAL A 600 0.87 0.29 -21.57
N ALA A 601 1.53 -0.51 -22.40
CA ALA A 601 1.24 -0.63 -23.82
C ALA A 601 -0.22 -1.07 -24.06
N TYR A 602 -0.72 -2.06 -23.32
CA TYR A 602 -2.11 -2.48 -23.39
C TYR A 602 -3.10 -1.36 -23.00
N ALA A 603 -2.87 -0.69 -21.87
CA ALA A 603 -3.73 0.40 -21.43
C ALA A 603 -3.72 1.58 -22.42
N VAL A 604 -2.55 1.94 -22.95
CA VAL A 604 -2.40 2.98 -23.97
C VAL A 604 -3.08 2.56 -25.27
N ALA A 605 -2.94 1.32 -25.72
CA ALA A 605 -3.63 0.82 -26.92
C ALA A 605 -5.15 0.95 -26.81
N LEU A 606 -5.72 0.64 -25.64
CA LEU A 606 -7.15 0.84 -25.38
C LEU A 606 -7.57 2.31 -25.38
N LEU A 607 -6.73 3.21 -24.87
CA LEU A 607 -6.97 4.66 -24.92
C LEU A 607 -6.87 5.20 -26.35
N VAL A 608 -5.89 4.74 -27.13
CA VAL A 608 -5.72 5.08 -28.55
C VAL A 608 -6.94 4.64 -29.35
N ALA A 609 -7.42 3.41 -29.15
CA ALA A 609 -8.69 2.95 -29.74
C ALA A 609 -9.87 3.86 -29.32
N GLY A 610 -9.86 4.34 -28.08
CA GLY A 610 -10.80 5.32 -27.53
C GLY A 610 -10.78 6.70 -28.21
N LEU A 611 -9.69 7.08 -28.87
CA LEU A 611 -9.59 8.34 -29.61
C LEU A 611 -10.42 8.31 -30.90
N PHE A 612 -10.53 7.14 -31.54
CA PHE A 612 -11.31 6.94 -32.77
C PHE A 612 -12.76 6.51 -32.47
N VAL A 613 -12.93 5.63 -31.48
CA VAL A 613 -14.24 5.12 -31.04
C VAL A 613 -14.46 5.53 -29.59
N GLU A 614 -15.33 6.52 -29.38
CA GLU A 614 -15.60 7.05 -28.05
C GLU A 614 -15.94 5.95 -27.04
N ARG A 615 -15.20 5.92 -25.91
CA ARG A 615 -15.35 4.94 -24.82
C ARG A 615 -15.28 3.47 -25.26
N PHE A 616 -14.39 3.15 -26.21
CA PHE A 616 -14.18 1.80 -26.75
C PHE A 616 -14.15 0.69 -25.67
N TYR A 617 -13.24 0.80 -24.69
CA TYR A 617 -13.12 -0.18 -23.60
C TYR A 617 -14.42 -0.35 -22.79
N CYS A 618 -15.02 0.74 -22.31
CA CYS A 618 -16.28 0.70 -21.54
C CYS A 618 -17.45 0.05 -22.31
N ARG A 619 -17.43 0.14 -23.65
CA ARG A 619 -18.49 -0.36 -24.53
C ARG A 619 -18.37 -1.86 -24.80
N TYR A 620 -17.14 -2.38 -24.93
CA TYR A 620 -16.91 -3.73 -25.46
C TYR A 620 -16.13 -4.69 -24.55
N LEU A 621 -15.29 -4.17 -23.66
CA LEU A 621 -14.34 -4.99 -22.91
C LEU A 621 -14.52 -4.92 -21.40
N CYS A 622 -15.12 -3.84 -20.88
CA CYS A 622 -15.20 -3.57 -19.44
C CYS A 622 -16.11 -4.58 -18.69
N PRO A 623 -15.53 -5.49 -17.88
CA PRO A 623 -16.32 -6.51 -17.20
C PRO A 623 -17.09 -5.95 -16.01
N LEU A 624 -16.57 -4.93 -15.31
CA LEU A 624 -17.32 -4.18 -14.29
C LEU A 624 -18.59 -3.55 -14.89
N GLY A 625 -18.47 -2.98 -16.09
CA GLY A 625 -19.59 -2.38 -16.80
C GLY A 625 -20.67 -3.40 -17.18
N ALA A 626 -20.28 -4.66 -17.45
CA ALA A 626 -21.19 -5.77 -17.69
C ALA A 626 -21.89 -6.22 -16.41
N ALA A 627 -21.15 -6.37 -15.30
CA ALA A 627 -21.69 -6.72 -14.00
C ALA A 627 -22.77 -5.72 -13.53
N LEU A 628 -22.47 -4.43 -13.62
CA LEU A 628 -23.43 -3.36 -13.26
C LEU A 628 -24.63 -3.28 -14.21
N ALA A 629 -24.53 -3.82 -15.43
CA ALA A 629 -25.63 -3.82 -16.40
C ALA A 629 -26.73 -4.86 -16.09
N ILE A 630 -26.39 -5.96 -15.41
CA ILE A 630 -27.36 -7.02 -15.07
C ILE A 630 -28.51 -6.48 -14.21
N PRO A 631 -28.25 -5.82 -13.04
CA PRO A 631 -29.32 -5.27 -12.23
C PRO A 631 -29.92 -3.97 -12.80
N ALA A 632 -29.25 -3.30 -13.75
CA ALA A 632 -29.74 -2.05 -14.34
C ALA A 632 -31.06 -2.20 -15.11
N ARG A 633 -31.43 -3.43 -15.51
CA ARG A 633 -32.75 -3.72 -16.12
C ARG A 633 -33.90 -3.64 -15.10
N MET A 634 -33.62 -3.81 -13.81
CA MET A 634 -34.60 -3.73 -12.72
C MET A 634 -34.83 -2.30 -12.22
N ARG A 635 -34.36 -1.28 -12.96
CA ARG A 635 -34.54 0.12 -12.55
C ARG A 635 -36.03 0.46 -12.42
N MET A 636 -36.37 1.19 -11.37
CA MET A 636 -37.76 1.47 -11.04
C MET A 636 -38.39 2.57 -11.92
N PHE A 637 -37.57 3.43 -12.56
CA PHE A 637 -38.06 4.59 -13.31
C PHE A 637 -37.25 4.91 -14.57
N ASP A 638 -37.95 5.23 -15.67
CA ASP A 638 -37.36 5.75 -16.92
C ASP A 638 -37.37 7.28 -16.93
N TRP A 639 -36.31 7.90 -16.40
CA TRP A 639 -36.23 9.35 -16.25
C TRP A 639 -35.95 10.12 -17.55
N LEU A 640 -35.49 9.47 -18.61
CA LEU A 640 -35.09 10.14 -19.86
C LEU A 640 -36.31 10.39 -20.76
N LYS A 641 -36.72 11.66 -20.87
CA LYS A 641 -37.86 12.08 -21.69
C LYS A 641 -37.56 11.96 -23.19
N ARG A 642 -38.55 11.51 -23.96
CA ARG A 642 -38.51 11.44 -25.43
C ARG A 642 -39.85 11.86 -26.02
N TYR A 643 -39.83 12.33 -27.26
CA TYR A 643 -41.05 12.54 -28.04
C TYR A 643 -41.40 11.28 -28.82
N HIS A 644 -42.66 11.17 -29.25
CA HIS A 644 -43.13 10.06 -30.07
C HIS A 644 -42.36 10.00 -31.41
N GLU A 645 -42.01 11.15 -31.98
CA GLU A 645 -41.32 11.24 -33.28
C GLU A 645 -39.83 10.82 -33.20
N CYS A 646 -39.31 10.56 -31.99
CA CYS A 646 -37.93 10.12 -31.78
C CYS A 646 -37.76 8.64 -32.12
N GLY A 647 -37.06 8.33 -33.21
CA GLY A 647 -36.90 6.97 -33.76
C GLY A 647 -37.67 6.78 -35.07
N ASN A 648 -38.74 7.54 -35.26
CA ASN A 648 -39.46 7.60 -36.53
C ASN A 648 -40.23 8.92 -36.67
N PRO A 649 -39.87 9.85 -37.58
CA PRO A 649 -38.74 9.79 -38.52
C PRO A 649 -37.41 10.33 -37.96
N CYS A 650 -37.37 10.91 -36.75
CA CYS A 650 -36.19 11.61 -36.23
C CYS A 650 -35.12 10.65 -35.69
N GLN A 651 -33.88 10.74 -36.20
CA GLN A 651 -32.74 9.90 -35.77
C GLN A 651 -31.63 10.67 -35.03
N THR A 652 -31.81 11.96 -34.76
CA THR A 652 -30.73 12.84 -34.26
C THR A 652 -30.09 12.35 -32.96
N CYS A 653 -30.90 11.98 -31.96
CA CYS A 653 -30.39 11.49 -30.68
C CYS A 653 -29.67 10.14 -30.82
N ALA A 654 -30.08 9.29 -31.77
CA ALA A 654 -29.44 7.99 -32.00
C ALA A 654 -28.05 8.15 -32.61
N ILE A 655 -27.93 9.04 -33.61
CA ILE A 655 -26.67 9.33 -34.30
C ILE A 655 -25.67 10.03 -33.36
N GLN A 656 -26.14 10.95 -32.52
CA GLN A 656 -25.30 11.71 -31.59
C GLN A 656 -25.09 11.03 -30.23
N CYS A 657 -25.60 9.81 -30.03
CA CYS A 657 -25.37 9.08 -28.79
C CYS A 657 -23.91 8.59 -28.74
N PRO A 658 -23.10 9.03 -27.76
CA PRO A 658 -21.66 8.72 -27.73
C PRO A 658 -21.37 7.22 -27.62
N VAL A 659 -22.27 6.48 -26.95
CA VAL A 659 -22.15 5.03 -26.74
C VAL A 659 -23.10 4.21 -27.62
N GLN A 660 -23.84 4.87 -28.54
CA GLN A 660 -24.81 4.22 -29.43
C GLN A 660 -25.88 3.36 -28.70
N ALA A 661 -26.26 3.75 -27.49
CA ALA A 661 -27.25 3.03 -26.68
C ALA A 661 -28.70 3.20 -27.16
N ILE A 662 -28.95 3.97 -28.23
CA ILE A 662 -30.30 4.25 -28.73
C ILE A 662 -30.53 3.45 -30.02
N HIS A 663 -31.55 2.59 -30.00
CA HIS A 663 -31.97 1.82 -31.18
C HIS A 663 -32.51 2.75 -32.27
N LYS A 664 -32.42 2.30 -33.53
CA LYS A 664 -33.00 3.01 -34.68
C LYS A 664 -34.51 3.22 -34.54
N THR A 665 -35.20 2.33 -33.85
CA THR A 665 -36.64 2.44 -33.52
C THR A 665 -36.94 3.52 -32.49
N GLY A 666 -35.91 4.05 -31.82
CA GLY A 666 -36.07 5.11 -30.84
C GLY A 666 -36.14 4.65 -29.39
N GLU A 667 -35.80 3.41 -29.07
CA GLU A 667 -35.74 2.94 -27.69
C GLU A 667 -34.33 3.14 -27.11
N ILE A 668 -34.22 3.39 -25.81
CA ILE A 668 -32.93 3.50 -25.11
C ILE A 668 -32.64 2.15 -24.45
N ASN A 669 -31.53 1.51 -24.80
CA ASN A 669 -31.09 0.30 -24.14
C ASN A 669 -30.49 0.65 -22.75
N PRO A 670 -31.12 0.24 -21.63
CA PRO A 670 -30.64 0.55 -20.28
C PRO A 670 -29.30 -0.11 -19.96
N ASN A 671 -29.00 -1.26 -20.58
CA ASN A 671 -27.77 -2.01 -20.35
C ASN A 671 -26.56 -1.31 -20.99
N GLU A 672 -26.78 -0.39 -21.91
CA GLU A 672 -25.72 0.35 -22.61
C GLU A 672 -25.69 1.83 -22.24
N CYS A 673 -26.83 2.42 -21.90
CA CYS A 673 -26.93 3.84 -21.55
C CYS A 673 -26.03 4.22 -20.36
N ILE A 674 -25.20 5.25 -20.56
CA ILE A 674 -24.33 5.82 -19.52
C ILE A 674 -24.94 7.05 -18.84
N ASN A 675 -26.22 7.36 -19.10
CA ASN A 675 -26.94 8.52 -18.54
C ASN A 675 -26.13 9.84 -18.62
N CYS A 676 -25.48 10.09 -19.76
CA CYS A 676 -24.71 11.32 -19.99
C CYS A 676 -25.59 12.58 -20.19
N LEU A 677 -26.92 12.40 -20.26
CA LEU A 677 -27.95 13.42 -20.49
C LEU A 677 -27.82 14.21 -21.80
N HIS A 678 -26.92 13.82 -22.71
CA HIS A 678 -26.76 14.49 -24.01
C HIS A 678 -28.06 14.48 -24.83
N CYS A 679 -28.81 13.36 -24.82
CA CYS A 679 -30.11 13.28 -25.47
C CYS A 679 -31.16 14.23 -24.85
N GLN A 680 -31.05 14.57 -23.57
CA GLN A 680 -31.95 15.52 -22.90
C GLN A 680 -31.60 16.97 -23.26
N VAL A 681 -30.31 17.28 -23.47
CA VAL A 681 -29.87 18.57 -24.06
C VAL A 681 -30.45 18.73 -25.46
N LEU A 682 -30.36 17.68 -26.29
CA LEU A 682 -30.93 17.69 -27.64
C LEU A 682 -32.46 17.79 -27.62
N TYR A 683 -33.13 17.08 -26.71
CA TYR A 683 -34.58 17.07 -26.56
C TYR A 683 -35.17 18.47 -26.39
N GLN A 684 -34.50 19.36 -25.66
CA GLN A 684 -34.94 20.74 -25.42
C GLN A 684 -34.36 21.77 -26.42
N SER A 685 -33.50 21.33 -27.34
CA SER A 685 -32.80 22.24 -28.24
C SER A 685 -33.75 22.91 -29.23
N THR A 686 -33.74 24.24 -29.23
CA THR A 686 -34.52 25.08 -30.14
C THR A 686 -33.95 25.13 -31.56
N THR A 687 -32.73 24.61 -31.77
CA THR A 687 -32.03 24.63 -33.06
C THR A 687 -31.81 23.24 -33.66
N VAL A 688 -31.84 22.19 -32.84
CA VAL A 688 -31.55 20.82 -33.28
C VAL A 688 -32.79 19.92 -33.25
N CYS A 689 -33.71 20.08 -32.29
CA CYS A 689 -34.87 19.20 -32.16
C CYS A 689 -36.00 19.60 -33.12
N PRO A 690 -36.37 18.76 -34.10
CA PRO A 690 -37.41 19.11 -35.09
C PRO A 690 -38.77 19.39 -34.44
N VAL A 691 -39.11 18.67 -33.37
CA VAL A 691 -40.38 18.84 -32.63
C VAL A 691 -40.44 20.22 -31.96
N VAL A 692 -39.36 20.65 -31.31
CA VAL A 692 -39.28 21.96 -30.65
C VAL A 692 -39.28 23.08 -31.70
N ILE A 693 -38.48 22.93 -32.76
CA ILE A 693 -38.46 23.89 -33.88
C ILE A 693 -39.86 24.06 -34.49
N LYS A 694 -40.58 22.95 -34.73
CA LYS A 694 -41.94 22.99 -35.26
C LYS A 694 -42.91 23.70 -34.31
N LYS A 695 -42.83 23.41 -32.99
CA LYS A 695 -43.64 24.09 -31.96
C LYS A 695 -43.35 25.60 -31.91
N MET A 696 -42.07 26.00 -31.96
CA MET A 696 -41.69 27.41 -31.98
C MET A 696 -42.17 28.13 -33.24
N LYS A 697 -41.97 27.53 -34.42
CA LYS A 697 -42.48 28.08 -35.68
C LYS A 697 -44.01 28.21 -35.68
N SER A 698 -44.73 27.23 -35.13
CA SER A 698 -46.18 27.29 -35.00
C SER A 698 -46.63 28.42 -34.07
N ARG A 699 -45.97 28.58 -32.92
CA ARG A 699 -46.24 29.67 -31.97
C ARG A 699 -45.95 31.04 -32.58
N ALA A 700 -44.85 31.18 -33.31
CA ALA A 700 -44.50 32.42 -34.02
C ALA A 700 -45.55 32.77 -35.10
N LYS A 701 -46.04 31.77 -35.85
CA LYS A 701 -47.13 31.97 -36.80
C LYS A 701 -48.43 32.39 -36.13
N LEU A 702 -48.81 31.76 -35.02
CA LEU A 702 -49.99 32.13 -34.22
C LEU A 702 -49.91 33.55 -33.64
N ALA A 703 -48.72 33.96 -33.18
CA ALA A 703 -48.48 35.32 -32.69
C ALA A 703 -48.48 36.38 -33.82
N ALA A 704 -48.25 35.98 -35.07
CA ALA A 704 -48.27 36.86 -36.24
C ALA A 704 -49.64 36.94 -36.94
N SER A 705 -50.63 36.15 -36.51
CA SER A 705 -52.00 36.20 -37.06
C SER A 705 -52.81 37.37 -36.45
N PRO A 706 -53.67 38.06 -37.21
CA PRO A 706 -54.49 39.15 -36.68
C PRO A 706 -55.44 38.61 -35.61
N GLY A 707 -55.33 39.11 -34.36
CA GLY A 707 -56.11 38.65 -33.21
C GLY A 707 -55.43 37.61 -32.31
N GLY A 708 -54.16 37.27 -32.54
CA GLY A 708 -53.39 36.39 -31.64
C GLY A 708 -53.11 37.04 -30.28
N PRO A 709 -53.07 36.27 -29.17
CA PRO A 709 -52.71 36.80 -27.86
C PRO A 709 -51.28 37.36 -27.87
N VAL A 710 -51.11 38.57 -27.31
CA VAL A 710 -49.83 39.28 -27.20
C VAL A 710 -48.81 38.36 -26.51
N PRO A 711 -47.61 38.15 -27.07
CA PRO A 711 -46.61 37.29 -26.45
C PRO A 711 -46.12 37.94 -25.15
N GLU A 712 -46.45 37.31 -24.03
CA GLU A 712 -45.87 37.63 -22.73
C GLU A 712 -44.34 37.44 -22.82
N PRO A 713 -43.51 38.40 -22.38
CA PRO A 713 -42.07 38.29 -22.52
C PRO A 713 -41.60 37.04 -21.79
N ALA A 714 -40.93 36.16 -22.54
CA ALA A 714 -40.40 34.92 -22.00
C ALA A 714 -39.62 35.21 -20.73
N ALA A 715 -40.19 34.83 -19.58
CA ALA A 715 -39.48 34.85 -18.32
C ALA A 715 -38.18 34.06 -18.54
N ARG A 716 -37.06 34.76 -18.42
CA ARG A 716 -35.74 34.15 -18.32
C ARG A 716 -35.79 33.28 -17.06
N VAL A 717 -36.05 31.99 -17.26
CA VAL A 717 -35.82 30.93 -16.28
C VAL A 717 -34.71 30.04 -16.83
#